data_AF-A0A4P5VM37-F1
#
_entry.id   AF-A0A4P5VM37-F1
#
_cell.length_a   1.000
_cell.length_b   1.000
_cell.length_c   1.000
_cell.angle_alpha   90.00
_cell.angle_beta   90.00
_cell.angle_gamma   90.00
#
_symmetry.space_group_name_H-M   'P 1'
#
loop_
_entity.id
_entity.type
_entity.pdbx_description
1 polymer ?
#
loop_
_entity_poly.entity_id
_entity_poly.type
_entity_poly.pdbx_seq_one_letter_code
_entity_poly.pdbx_strand_id
1 'polypeptide(L)'
;MLMDANPTAADLRRLAPLLLGRVRRGIVGSSRYAQKLRDAIRLAAADPSGAPVLISGEPGLEKDNIAALIHYGSAARKQLLVRLNCALLRPDGAELFAPGPDGKALLEILGAGALLIDQVDRVDPALLPRLRELALERRWQGPDGLEHDFRGRIYLTSETHLDGFEAIDRPIRVPPLRVRRQDLGEWLRYGVRQKARSLGWSPPPQVSAALVKRLQTYDFPGNIRELSQLIDRALRQCAASRPPVLPEDVFWTERRQQVRARFELWRWKPQLRNLMRSPRLWNTLLFGVVSWVFVLVNLWLWLGPQDRAHNGGLNLFWAWWWPLILLTYPLVGRLWCSFCPFMVWGEIVQRLARLLGWQPQRWPRGDSDRWAAPLLAAGFAAILLWEAVANLENTAWLSSCLLLLITAGAVVGSLAFEKRFWCRYLCPVGGMNGLFAKLAISELRAQIGTCSGSCTSFACFKGGPAEGEGYATAGCPVGTHPAHLADNRNCVLCLTCAQACPHRSVTVRLRPPAADLQRSMDPPAGEAGLILVLAGGLCLHHWERLLGWLPGKVTALASGHGWPATAFAGDLGLQVHQAFSLNEGPLLPRLAIGCLALALPAGLWLVARNAAARLLPGRVRPWLLLYALLPLLWGLMLAHHLALGMAEGGLVLPVSAAPLLAEPRLGEGAGSLAAVLAGLPAWAADPHVISFCQTLSVGLGLIGSVVLLRRLLLPDRISWLLQACSTLILAAAGRWLMGAG
;
A
#
# COMPACT_ATOMS: atom_id res chain seq x y z
N MET A 1 -67.20 11.66 -20.94
CA MET A 1 -66.63 11.36 -22.27
C MET A 1 -65.59 12.43 -22.60
N LEU A 2 -64.31 12.18 -22.30
CA LEU A 2 -63.19 12.97 -22.84
C LEU A 2 -62.49 12.05 -23.84
N MET A 3 -62.58 12.42 -25.12
CA MET A 3 -61.99 11.69 -26.25
C MET A 3 -60.46 11.64 -26.09
N ASP A 4 -59.85 10.52 -26.49
CA ASP A 4 -58.40 10.32 -26.62
C ASP A 4 -57.84 11.31 -27.67
N ALA A 5 -57.56 12.54 -27.26
CA ALA A 5 -56.76 13.46 -28.06
C ALA A 5 -55.30 13.01 -27.97
N ASN A 6 -54.72 12.60 -29.10
CA ASN A 6 -53.28 12.39 -29.20
C ASN A 6 -52.53 13.64 -28.70
N PRO A 7 -51.43 13.49 -27.95
CA PRO A 7 -50.67 14.62 -27.44
C PRO A 7 -50.24 15.54 -28.59
N THR A 8 -50.45 16.85 -28.42
CA THR A 8 -50.07 17.86 -29.40
C THR A 8 -48.54 17.97 -29.52
N ALA A 9 -48.04 18.67 -30.54
CA ALA A 9 -46.60 18.91 -30.66
C ALA A 9 -46.02 19.70 -29.46
N ALA A 10 -46.81 20.56 -28.83
CA ALA A 10 -46.43 21.27 -27.60
C ALA A 10 -46.33 20.31 -26.42
N ASP A 11 -47.33 19.43 -26.26
CA ASP A 11 -47.36 18.39 -25.24
C ASP A 11 -46.12 17.47 -25.31
N LEU A 12 -45.76 17.03 -26.52
CA LEU A 12 -44.59 16.18 -26.75
C LEU A 12 -43.27 16.91 -26.45
N ARG A 13 -43.17 18.22 -26.73
CA ARG A 13 -41.98 19.02 -26.38
C ARG A 13 -41.81 19.12 -24.86
N ARG A 14 -42.90 19.20 -24.10
CA ARG A 14 -42.87 19.21 -22.63
C ARG A 14 -42.47 17.85 -22.05
N LEU A 15 -42.90 16.73 -22.66
CA LEU A 15 -42.52 15.39 -22.23
C LEU A 15 -41.09 14.97 -22.64
N ALA A 16 -40.57 15.50 -23.76
CA ALA A 16 -39.27 15.14 -24.32
C ALA A 16 -38.09 15.09 -23.32
N PRO A 17 -37.86 16.10 -22.45
CA PRO A 17 -36.74 16.06 -21.50
C PRO A 17 -36.89 14.98 -20.41
N LEU A 18 -38.11 14.51 -20.16
CA LEU A 18 -38.42 13.53 -19.14
C LEU A 18 -38.54 12.11 -19.71
N LEU A 19 -38.50 11.96 -21.03
CA LEU A 19 -38.77 10.70 -21.72
C LEU A 19 -37.64 9.68 -21.53
N LEU A 20 -38.01 8.47 -21.10
CA LEU A 20 -37.11 7.34 -20.95
C LEU A 20 -37.31 6.36 -22.12
N GLY A 21 -36.74 6.72 -23.26
CA GLY A 21 -37.08 6.13 -24.58
C GLY A 21 -36.47 4.76 -24.92
N ARG A 22 -35.60 4.21 -24.07
CA ARG A 22 -34.99 2.89 -24.31
C ARG A 22 -34.49 2.22 -23.04
N VAL A 23 -34.51 0.89 -23.08
CA VAL A 23 -33.76 0.05 -22.13
C VAL A 23 -32.26 0.20 -22.40
N ARG A 24 -31.44 0.39 -21.35
CA ARG A 24 -29.97 0.47 -21.51
C ARG A 24 -29.37 -0.92 -21.76
N ARG A 25 -29.84 -1.92 -21.01
CA ARG A 25 -29.43 -3.34 -21.09
C ARG A 25 -30.32 -4.25 -20.26
N GLY A 26 -30.24 -5.56 -20.53
CA GLY A 26 -30.79 -6.60 -19.66
C GLY A 26 -30.00 -6.79 -18.35
N ILE A 27 -30.55 -7.60 -17.45
CA ILE A 27 -29.86 -8.00 -16.20
C ILE A 27 -28.72 -8.97 -16.54
N VAL A 28 -27.49 -8.60 -16.16
CA VAL A 28 -26.27 -9.40 -16.36
C VAL A 28 -25.99 -10.25 -15.11
N GLY A 29 -25.55 -11.49 -15.32
CA GLY A 29 -25.19 -12.45 -14.27
C GLY A 29 -25.96 -13.76 -14.31
N SER A 30 -25.29 -14.85 -13.94
CA SER A 30 -25.86 -16.20 -13.85
C SER A 30 -26.27 -16.61 -12.44
N SER A 31 -26.05 -15.80 -11.41
CA SER A 31 -26.40 -16.15 -10.02
C SER A 31 -27.89 -16.38 -9.80
N ARG A 32 -28.24 -17.15 -8.76
CA ARG A 32 -29.64 -17.32 -8.31
C ARG A 32 -30.35 -15.98 -8.07
N TYR A 33 -29.63 -14.98 -7.57
CA TYR A 33 -30.16 -13.63 -7.34
C TYR A 33 -30.49 -12.91 -8.66
N ALA A 34 -29.61 -12.99 -9.65
CA ALA A 34 -29.84 -12.42 -10.98
C ALA A 34 -30.98 -13.12 -11.74
N GLN A 35 -31.11 -14.44 -11.59
CA GLN A 35 -32.22 -15.21 -12.16
C GLN A 35 -33.56 -14.79 -11.52
N LYS A 36 -33.66 -14.80 -10.18
CA LYS A 36 -34.86 -14.34 -9.46
C LYS A 36 -35.26 -12.92 -9.83
N LEU A 37 -34.30 -12.00 -9.98
CA LEU A 37 -34.59 -10.63 -10.40
C LEU A 37 -35.17 -10.58 -11.83
N ARG A 38 -34.62 -11.37 -12.77
CA ARG A 38 -35.17 -11.48 -14.14
C ARG A 38 -36.60 -12.01 -14.12
N ASP A 39 -36.89 -13.00 -13.29
CA ASP A 39 -38.22 -13.59 -13.19
C ASP A 39 -39.23 -12.62 -12.56
N ALA A 40 -38.84 -11.88 -11.51
CA ALA A 40 -39.66 -10.81 -10.94
C ALA A 40 -39.98 -9.71 -11.96
N ILE A 41 -38.98 -9.30 -12.77
CA ILE A 41 -39.18 -8.31 -13.85
C ILE A 41 -40.16 -8.84 -14.89
N ARG A 42 -40.01 -10.10 -15.34
CA ARG A 42 -40.93 -10.72 -16.31
C ARG A 42 -42.35 -10.82 -15.76
N LEU A 43 -42.51 -11.25 -14.51
CA LEU A 43 -43.81 -11.35 -13.86
C LEU A 43 -44.50 -9.99 -13.73
N ALA A 44 -43.75 -8.94 -13.36
CA ALA A 44 -44.25 -7.58 -13.31
C ALA A 44 -44.60 -7.04 -14.72
N ALA A 45 -43.84 -7.39 -15.74
CA ALA A 45 -44.11 -6.97 -17.12
C ALA A 45 -45.36 -7.65 -17.71
N ALA A 46 -45.57 -8.93 -17.39
CA ALA A 46 -46.72 -9.72 -17.84
C ALA A 46 -48.03 -9.42 -17.08
N ASP A 47 -48.01 -8.54 -16.08
CA ASP A 47 -49.18 -8.18 -15.28
C ASP A 47 -50.21 -7.39 -16.10
N PRO A 48 -51.41 -7.95 -16.37
CA PRO A 48 -52.43 -7.26 -17.15
C PRO A 48 -53.11 -6.13 -16.37
N SER A 49 -53.07 -6.15 -15.03
CA SER A 49 -53.70 -5.12 -14.18
C SER A 49 -52.97 -3.77 -14.22
N GLY A 50 -51.74 -3.76 -14.73
CA GLY A 50 -50.87 -2.58 -14.73
C GLY A 50 -50.57 -2.06 -13.32
N ALA A 51 -50.62 -2.92 -12.29
CA ALA A 51 -50.42 -2.53 -10.90
C ALA A 51 -49.13 -1.71 -10.71
N PRO A 52 -49.12 -0.74 -9.77
CA PRO A 52 -47.93 0.03 -9.44
C PRO A 52 -46.80 -0.91 -8.99
N VAL A 53 -45.56 -0.56 -9.33
CA VAL A 53 -44.39 -1.37 -8.96
C VAL A 53 -43.40 -0.54 -8.19
N LEU A 54 -43.09 -0.99 -6.96
CA LEU A 54 -42.05 -0.40 -6.13
C LEU A 54 -40.73 -1.15 -6.32
N ILE A 55 -39.70 -0.46 -6.82
CA ILE A 55 -38.36 -1.00 -7.02
C ILE A 55 -37.45 -0.45 -5.92
N SER A 56 -37.10 -1.27 -4.95
CA SER A 56 -36.27 -0.86 -3.80
C SER A 56 -34.89 -1.48 -3.86
N GLY A 57 -33.90 -0.77 -3.34
CA GLY A 57 -32.54 -1.27 -3.21
C GLY A 57 -31.52 -0.16 -3.08
N GLU A 58 -30.29 -0.52 -2.76
CA GLU A 58 -29.20 0.42 -2.53
C GLU A 58 -28.91 1.39 -3.70
N PRO A 59 -28.20 2.50 -3.41
CA PRO A 59 -27.75 3.43 -4.44
C PRO A 59 -26.92 2.75 -5.53
N GLY A 60 -27.09 3.21 -6.78
CA GLY A 60 -26.26 2.77 -7.91
C GLY A 60 -26.63 1.41 -8.52
N LEU A 61 -27.81 0.87 -8.22
CA LEU A 61 -28.33 -0.38 -8.81
C LEU A 61 -29.08 -0.21 -10.16
N GLU A 62 -29.11 1.01 -10.71
CA GLU A 62 -29.82 1.34 -11.95
C GLU A 62 -31.30 0.90 -11.94
N LYS A 63 -32.01 1.30 -10.88
CA LYS A 63 -33.45 1.01 -10.68
C LYS A 63 -34.31 1.60 -11.81
N ASP A 64 -33.89 2.73 -12.37
CA ASP A 64 -34.47 3.35 -13.57
C ASP A 64 -34.47 2.41 -14.79
N ASN A 65 -33.37 1.68 -15.01
CA ASN A 65 -33.29 0.68 -16.09
C ASN A 65 -34.19 -0.54 -15.81
N ILE A 66 -34.42 -0.90 -14.55
CA ILE A 66 -35.35 -1.98 -14.18
C ILE A 66 -36.80 -1.58 -14.50
N ALA A 67 -37.20 -0.35 -14.15
CA ALA A 67 -38.51 0.18 -14.55
C ALA A 67 -38.69 0.15 -16.08
N ALA A 68 -37.64 0.56 -16.82
CA ALA A 68 -37.64 0.49 -18.28
C ALA A 68 -37.81 -0.95 -18.80
N LEU A 69 -37.12 -1.93 -18.20
CA LEU A 69 -37.24 -3.35 -18.57
C LEU A 69 -38.66 -3.87 -18.38
N ILE A 70 -39.34 -3.45 -17.31
CA ILE A 70 -40.72 -3.85 -17.04
C ILE A 70 -41.65 -3.20 -18.06
N HIS A 71 -41.52 -1.89 -18.30
CA HIS A 71 -42.36 -1.14 -19.24
C HIS A 71 -42.27 -1.68 -20.66
N TYR A 72 -41.05 -1.76 -21.21
CA TYR A 72 -40.83 -2.22 -22.58
C TYR A 72 -41.03 -3.73 -22.75
N GLY A 73 -41.08 -4.49 -21.65
CA GLY A 73 -41.47 -5.90 -21.64
C GLY A 73 -42.99 -6.14 -21.52
N SER A 74 -43.78 -5.09 -21.26
CA SER A 74 -45.23 -5.20 -21.01
C SER A 74 -46.08 -4.94 -22.27
N ALA A 75 -47.39 -5.15 -22.17
CA ALA A 75 -48.35 -4.78 -23.22
C ALA A 75 -48.32 -3.28 -23.54
N ALA A 76 -47.95 -2.43 -22.56
CA ALA A 76 -47.85 -0.99 -22.70
C ALA A 76 -46.52 -0.51 -23.32
N ARG A 77 -45.71 -1.39 -23.93
CA ARG A 77 -44.38 -1.04 -24.48
C ARG A 77 -44.37 0.08 -25.53
N LYS A 78 -45.50 0.35 -26.18
CA LYS A 78 -45.67 1.42 -27.18
C LYS A 78 -46.05 2.76 -26.54
N GLN A 79 -46.47 2.75 -25.29
CA GLN A 79 -46.82 3.96 -24.54
C GLN A 79 -45.55 4.68 -24.07
N LEU A 80 -45.66 5.99 -23.87
CA LEU A 80 -44.56 6.81 -23.37
C LEU A 80 -44.20 6.40 -21.93
N LEU A 81 -42.91 6.40 -21.60
CA LEU A 81 -42.42 6.26 -20.23
C LEU A 81 -41.69 7.54 -19.85
N VAL A 82 -42.17 8.22 -18.81
CA VAL A 82 -41.65 9.50 -18.36
C VAL A 82 -41.03 9.34 -16.98
N ARG A 83 -39.83 9.88 -16.77
CA ARG A 83 -39.11 9.83 -15.49
C ARG A 83 -39.08 11.21 -14.84
N LEU A 84 -39.51 11.25 -13.59
CA LEU A 84 -39.35 12.39 -12.69
C LEU A 84 -38.44 12.02 -11.53
N ASN A 85 -37.56 12.93 -11.14
CA ASN A 85 -36.69 12.76 -9.98
C ASN A 85 -37.28 13.54 -8.81
N CYS A 86 -37.70 12.84 -7.75
CA CYS A 86 -38.30 13.46 -6.57
C CYS A 86 -37.39 14.47 -5.88
N ALA A 87 -36.06 14.31 -5.96
CA ALA A 87 -35.12 15.27 -5.39
C ALA A 87 -35.12 16.64 -6.10
N LEU A 88 -35.80 16.76 -7.24
CA LEU A 88 -35.93 17.99 -8.02
C LEU A 88 -37.36 18.56 -8.02
N LEU A 89 -38.31 17.89 -7.36
CA LEU A 89 -39.70 18.33 -7.29
C LEU A 89 -39.86 19.42 -6.21
N ARG A 90 -40.74 20.38 -6.47
CA ARG A 90 -41.13 21.35 -5.45
C ARG A 90 -41.99 20.71 -4.35
N PRO A 91 -42.03 21.28 -3.14
CA PRO A 91 -42.86 20.79 -2.04
C PRO A 91 -44.37 20.69 -2.36
N ASP A 92 -44.86 21.55 -3.26
CA ASP A 92 -46.26 21.56 -3.69
C ASP A 92 -46.55 20.63 -4.88
N GLY A 93 -45.52 20.02 -5.48
CA GLY A 93 -45.65 19.11 -6.61
C GLY A 93 -46.15 19.76 -7.89
N ALA A 94 -45.91 21.06 -8.07
CA ALA A 94 -46.41 21.82 -9.20
C ALA A 94 -46.00 21.22 -10.57
N GLU A 95 -44.83 20.59 -10.65
CA GLU A 95 -44.35 19.96 -11.89
C GLU A 95 -45.23 18.79 -12.35
N LEU A 96 -45.92 18.13 -11.43
CA LEU A 96 -46.74 16.96 -11.68
C LEU A 96 -48.23 17.33 -11.80
N PHE A 97 -48.71 18.12 -10.83
CA PHE A 97 -50.13 18.36 -10.60
C PHE A 97 -50.63 19.72 -11.09
N ALA A 98 -49.76 20.74 -11.18
CA ALA A 98 -50.18 22.08 -11.57
C ALA A 98 -50.17 22.25 -13.10
N PRO A 99 -51.01 23.16 -13.63
CA PRO A 99 -51.07 23.41 -15.06
C PRO A 99 -49.75 24.07 -15.50
N GLY A 100 -49.20 23.57 -16.61
CA GLY A 100 -48.05 24.21 -17.24
C GLY A 100 -48.45 25.48 -18.01
N PRO A 101 -47.50 26.05 -18.77
CA PRO A 101 -47.79 27.18 -19.66
C PRO A 101 -48.94 26.93 -20.63
N ASP A 102 -49.14 25.67 -21.02
CA ASP A 102 -50.19 25.22 -21.94
C ASP A 102 -51.53 24.91 -21.25
N GLY A 103 -51.68 25.25 -19.96
CA GLY A 103 -52.93 25.10 -19.20
C GLY A 103 -53.24 23.68 -18.71
N LYS A 104 -52.45 22.67 -19.08
CA LYS A 104 -52.64 21.25 -18.68
C LYS A 104 -51.61 20.79 -17.66
N ALA A 105 -51.98 19.87 -16.77
CA ALA A 105 -51.03 19.21 -15.86
C ALA A 105 -50.19 18.15 -16.59
N LEU A 106 -49.03 17.76 -16.02
CA LEU A 106 -48.15 16.77 -16.64
C LEU A 106 -48.81 15.39 -16.73
N LEU A 107 -49.58 15.01 -15.70
CA LEU A 107 -50.32 13.75 -15.65
C LEU A 107 -51.42 13.67 -16.72
N GLU A 108 -52.10 14.79 -17.00
CA GLU A 108 -53.09 14.89 -18.07
C GLU A 108 -52.46 14.69 -19.45
N ILE A 109 -51.30 15.33 -19.68
CA ILE A 109 -50.54 15.20 -20.93
C ILE A 109 -50.03 13.77 -21.14
N LEU A 110 -49.63 13.11 -20.05
CA LEU A 110 -49.13 11.74 -20.10
C LEU A 110 -50.23 10.72 -20.44
N GLY A 111 -51.46 10.94 -19.97
CA GLY A 111 -52.62 10.12 -20.28
C GLY A 111 -52.44 8.65 -19.90
N ALA A 112 -52.44 7.76 -20.90
CA ALA A 112 -52.19 6.32 -20.72
C ALA A 112 -50.70 5.93 -20.67
N GLY A 113 -49.79 6.92 -20.73
CA GLY A 113 -48.35 6.72 -20.58
C GLY A 113 -47.96 6.31 -19.16
N ALA A 114 -46.79 5.71 -19.01
CA ALA A 114 -46.26 5.29 -17.73
C ALA A 114 -45.39 6.37 -17.07
N LEU A 115 -45.48 6.45 -15.74
CA LEU A 115 -44.75 7.40 -14.92
C LEU A 115 -43.74 6.66 -14.02
N LEU A 116 -42.48 7.04 -14.09
CA LEU A 116 -41.42 6.62 -13.18
C LEU A 116 -41.10 7.76 -12.21
N ILE A 117 -41.38 7.53 -10.93
CA ILE A 117 -41.05 8.41 -9.83
C ILE A 117 -39.74 7.89 -9.19
N ASP A 118 -38.63 8.55 -9.52
CA ASP A 118 -37.28 8.18 -9.09
C ASP A 118 -36.95 8.78 -7.72
N GLN A 119 -36.34 7.99 -6.84
CA GLN A 119 -35.92 8.37 -5.48
C GLN A 119 -37.03 8.99 -4.60
N VAL A 120 -38.15 8.28 -4.46
CA VAL A 120 -39.31 8.71 -3.65
C VAL A 120 -38.90 9.03 -2.21
N ASP A 121 -37.86 8.37 -1.69
CA ASP A 121 -37.28 8.60 -0.36
C ASP A 121 -36.68 10.00 -0.16
N ARG A 122 -36.48 10.78 -1.23
CA ARG A 122 -35.90 12.13 -1.19
C ARG A 122 -36.91 13.23 -1.46
N VAL A 123 -38.19 12.90 -1.55
CA VAL A 123 -39.25 13.89 -1.75
C VAL A 123 -39.46 14.71 -0.48
N ASP A 124 -39.93 15.96 -0.65
CA ASP A 124 -40.40 16.76 0.48
C ASP A 124 -41.56 16.04 1.21
N PRO A 125 -41.54 15.96 2.56
CA PRO A 125 -42.58 15.29 3.33
C PRO A 125 -44.00 15.79 3.04
N ALA A 126 -44.18 17.06 2.64
CA ALA A 126 -45.48 17.62 2.30
C ALA A 126 -46.09 17.02 1.03
N LEU A 127 -45.26 16.55 0.10
CA LEU A 127 -45.68 15.97 -1.18
C LEU A 127 -45.94 14.46 -1.09
N LEU A 128 -45.41 13.79 -0.06
CA LEU A 128 -45.48 12.35 0.11
C LEU A 128 -46.93 11.80 0.15
N PRO A 129 -47.91 12.43 0.86
CA PRO A 129 -49.29 11.95 0.86
C PRO A 129 -49.93 11.94 -0.54
N ARG A 130 -49.69 12.99 -1.33
CA ARG A 130 -50.24 13.10 -2.70
C ARG A 130 -49.63 12.07 -3.65
N LEU A 131 -48.33 11.81 -3.53
CA LEU A 131 -47.67 10.76 -4.32
C LEU A 131 -48.14 9.36 -3.91
N ARG A 132 -48.46 9.15 -2.63
CA ARG A 132 -49.01 7.90 -2.12
C ARG A 132 -50.42 7.66 -2.67
N GLU A 133 -51.28 8.66 -2.63
CA GLU A 133 -52.62 8.63 -3.22
C GLU A 133 -52.55 8.32 -4.72
N LEU A 134 -51.70 9.03 -5.47
CA LEU A 134 -51.46 8.75 -6.88
C LEU A 134 -50.96 7.31 -7.12
N ALA A 135 -50.04 6.81 -6.29
CA ALA A 135 -49.48 5.48 -6.46
C ALA A 135 -50.47 4.35 -6.14
N LEU A 136 -51.26 4.48 -5.08
CA LEU A 136 -52.13 3.42 -4.56
C LEU A 136 -53.53 3.46 -5.19
N GLU A 137 -54.12 4.65 -5.27
CA GLU A 137 -55.50 4.85 -5.71
C GLU A 137 -55.58 5.19 -7.20
N ARG A 138 -54.45 5.57 -7.81
CA ARG A 138 -54.37 6.11 -9.18
C ARG A 138 -55.21 7.38 -9.35
N ARG A 139 -55.35 8.16 -8.28
CA ARG A 139 -56.10 9.41 -8.27
C ARG A 139 -55.21 10.58 -7.89
N TRP A 140 -55.57 11.76 -8.36
CA TRP A 140 -54.86 12.99 -8.05
C TRP A 140 -55.77 14.20 -8.16
N GLN A 141 -55.45 15.26 -7.42
CA GLN A 141 -56.17 16.53 -7.49
C GLN A 141 -55.60 17.44 -8.59
N GLY A 142 -56.48 17.80 -9.51
CA GLY A 142 -56.23 18.64 -10.67
C GLY A 142 -55.98 20.11 -10.38
N PRO A 143 -55.54 20.89 -11.39
CA PRO A 143 -55.46 22.36 -11.32
C PRO A 143 -56.77 23.04 -10.92
N ASP A 144 -57.88 22.42 -11.27
CA ASP A 144 -59.27 22.81 -11.03
C ASP A 144 -59.77 22.45 -9.63
N GLY A 145 -58.95 21.77 -8.82
CA GLY A 145 -59.32 21.26 -7.50
C GLY A 145 -60.21 20.02 -7.55
N LEU A 146 -60.47 19.46 -8.74
CA LEU A 146 -61.24 18.23 -8.91
C LEU A 146 -60.35 17.00 -8.84
N GLU A 147 -60.93 15.86 -8.51
CA GLU A 147 -60.24 14.57 -8.45
C GLU A 147 -60.24 13.90 -9.83
N HIS A 148 -59.07 13.49 -10.32
CA HIS A 148 -58.86 12.90 -11.65
C HIS A 148 -58.21 11.53 -11.54
N ASP A 149 -58.61 10.60 -12.42
CA ASP A 149 -58.02 9.26 -12.53
C ASP A 149 -56.80 9.25 -13.46
N PHE A 150 -55.71 8.63 -13.03
CA PHE A 150 -54.53 8.36 -13.84
C PHE A 150 -54.58 6.94 -14.42
N ARG A 151 -54.72 6.84 -15.75
CA ARG A 151 -54.83 5.55 -16.47
C ARG A 151 -53.49 4.86 -16.73
N GLY A 152 -52.39 5.58 -16.54
CA GLY A 152 -51.05 5.10 -16.76
C GLY A 152 -50.53 4.14 -15.69
N ARG A 153 -49.41 3.46 -16.01
CA ARG A 153 -48.72 2.61 -15.03
C ARG A 153 -47.69 3.42 -14.24
N ILE A 154 -47.64 3.22 -12.93
CA ILE A 154 -46.72 3.93 -12.03
C ILE A 154 -45.59 3.00 -11.60
N TYR A 155 -44.36 3.50 -11.69
CA TYR A 155 -43.15 2.88 -11.18
C TYR A 155 -42.55 3.79 -10.12
N LEU A 156 -42.20 3.24 -8.97
CA LEU A 156 -41.58 3.96 -7.87
C LEU A 156 -40.21 3.36 -7.63
N THR A 157 -39.23 4.19 -7.28
CA THR A 157 -37.95 3.68 -6.80
C THR A 157 -37.59 4.25 -5.44
N SER A 158 -36.92 3.44 -4.63
CA SER A 158 -36.46 3.83 -3.31
C SER A 158 -35.06 3.31 -2.99
N GLU A 159 -34.29 4.09 -2.23
CA GLU A 159 -33.04 3.67 -1.59
C GLU A 159 -33.22 3.20 -0.14
N THR A 160 -34.30 3.63 0.52
CA THR A 160 -34.62 3.31 1.92
C THR A 160 -35.98 2.61 2.05
N HIS A 161 -36.34 2.24 3.27
CA HIS A 161 -37.72 1.82 3.56
C HIS A 161 -38.66 3.02 3.38
N LEU A 162 -39.81 2.81 2.75
CA LEU A 162 -40.85 3.83 2.57
C LEU A 162 -42.06 3.41 3.38
N ASP A 163 -42.32 4.14 4.46
CA ASP A 163 -43.48 3.90 5.31
C ASP A 163 -44.77 4.32 4.57
N GLY A 164 -45.80 3.48 4.62
CA GLY A 164 -47.09 3.74 3.95
C GLY A 164 -47.21 3.28 2.49
N PHE A 165 -46.13 2.76 1.88
CA PHE A 165 -46.14 2.16 0.52
C PHE A 165 -46.18 0.63 0.55
N GLU A 166 -46.47 0.03 1.70
CA GLU A 166 -46.50 -1.43 1.93
C GLU A 166 -47.65 -2.12 1.18
N ALA A 167 -48.73 -1.39 0.89
CA ALA A 167 -49.89 -1.87 0.14
C ALA A 167 -49.63 -2.07 -1.36
N ILE A 168 -48.42 -1.79 -1.85
CA ILE A 168 -48.05 -2.10 -3.24
C ILE A 168 -47.76 -3.60 -3.33
N ASP A 169 -48.67 -4.34 -3.96
CA ASP A 169 -48.64 -5.81 -4.09
C ASP A 169 -47.35 -6.39 -4.68
N ARG A 170 -46.57 -5.59 -5.42
CA ARG A 170 -45.39 -6.07 -6.18
C ARG A 170 -44.11 -5.28 -5.89
N PRO A 171 -43.50 -5.43 -4.70
CA PRO A 171 -42.21 -4.83 -4.41
C PRO A 171 -41.06 -5.67 -5.02
N ILE A 172 -40.29 -5.08 -5.93
CA ILE A 172 -39.07 -5.68 -6.48
C ILE A 172 -37.87 -5.19 -5.69
N ARG A 173 -37.31 -6.06 -4.83
CA ARG A 173 -36.07 -5.79 -4.09
C ARG A 173 -34.86 -6.15 -4.94
N VAL A 174 -34.07 -5.16 -5.31
CA VAL A 174 -32.87 -5.34 -6.13
C VAL A 174 -31.68 -5.71 -5.25
N PRO A 175 -31.08 -6.90 -5.43
CA PRO A 175 -29.97 -7.35 -4.61
C PRO A 175 -28.70 -6.52 -4.89
N PRO A 176 -27.97 -6.06 -3.85
CA PRO A 176 -26.73 -5.32 -4.03
C PRO A 176 -25.61 -6.21 -4.58
N LEU A 177 -24.62 -5.60 -5.22
CA LEU A 177 -23.53 -6.31 -5.91
C LEU A 177 -22.74 -7.21 -4.95
N ARG A 178 -22.57 -6.80 -3.68
CA ARG A 178 -21.90 -7.60 -2.64
C ARG A 178 -22.60 -8.93 -2.29
N VAL A 179 -23.90 -9.06 -2.55
CA VAL A 179 -24.65 -10.32 -2.35
C VAL A 179 -24.51 -11.23 -3.57
N ARG A 180 -24.31 -10.65 -4.75
CA ARG A 180 -24.14 -11.36 -6.03
C ARG A 180 -22.72 -11.26 -6.60
N ARG A 181 -21.70 -11.40 -5.74
CA ARG A 181 -20.27 -11.32 -6.13
C ARG A 181 -19.86 -12.30 -7.23
N GLN A 182 -20.57 -13.42 -7.38
CA GLN A 182 -20.33 -14.39 -8.45
C GLN A 182 -20.59 -13.78 -9.85
N ASP A 183 -21.53 -12.84 -9.95
CA ASP A 183 -21.86 -12.16 -11.22
C ASP A 183 -20.81 -11.12 -11.63
N LEU A 184 -19.90 -10.74 -10.74
CA LEU A 184 -18.95 -9.64 -10.97
C LEU A 184 -18.06 -9.87 -12.19
N GLY A 185 -17.65 -11.12 -12.43
CA GLY A 185 -16.83 -11.46 -13.59
C GLY A 185 -17.56 -11.24 -14.92
N GLU A 186 -18.85 -11.58 -14.99
CA GLU A 186 -19.68 -11.31 -16.16
C GLU A 186 -19.90 -9.81 -16.35
N TRP A 187 -20.21 -9.09 -15.27
CA TRP A 187 -20.37 -7.65 -15.28
C TRP A 187 -19.11 -6.91 -15.78
N LEU A 188 -17.93 -7.29 -15.30
CA LEU A 188 -16.66 -6.72 -15.73
C LEU A 188 -16.41 -6.95 -17.22
N ARG A 189 -16.55 -8.20 -17.68
CA ARG A 189 -16.33 -8.53 -19.10
C ARG A 189 -17.34 -7.83 -20.00
N TYR A 190 -18.61 -7.78 -19.59
CA TYR A 190 -19.65 -7.06 -20.32
C TYR A 190 -19.36 -5.56 -20.40
N GLY A 191 -19.08 -4.93 -19.26
CA GLY A 191 -18.82 -3.49 -19.17
C GLY A 191 -17.57 -3.08 -19.94
N VAL A 192 -16.49 -3.86 -19.85
CA VAL A 192 -15.26 -3.62 -20.62
C VAL A 192 -15.53 -3.70 -22.11
N ARG A 193 -16.24 -4.73 -22.59
CA ARG A 193 -16.58 -4.84 -24.02
C ARG A 193 -17.43 -3.68 -24.51
N GLN A 194 -18.46 -3.30 -23.76
CA GLN A 194 -19.37 -2.21 -24.13
C GLN A 194 -18.62 -0.86 -24.15
N LYS A 195 -17.86 -0.58 -23.10
CA LYS A 195 -17.20 0.71 -22.94
C LYS A 195 -15.98 0.87 -23.84
N ALA A 196 -15.18 -0.18 -24.05
CA ALA A 196 -14.04 -0.17 -24.97
C ALA A 196 -14.50 0.15 -26.40
N ARG A 197 -15.58 -0.48 -26.87
CA ARG A 197 -16.19 -0.15 -28.18
C ARG A 197 -16.62 1.31 -28.27
N SER A 198 -17.25 1.85 -27.22
CA SER A 198 -17.65 3.26 -27.20
C SER A 198 -16.48 4.24 -27.22
N LEU A 199 -15.28 3.80 -26.84
CA LEU A 199 -14.03 4.57 -26.88
C LEU A 199 -13.22 4.28 -28.17
N GLY A 200 -13.78 3.55 -29.14
CA GLY A 200 -13.11 3.22 -30.40
C GLY A 200 -12.05 2.12 -30.31
N TRP A 201 -12.09 1.26 -29.29
CA TRP A 201 -11.17 0.12 -29.18
C TRP A 201 -11.74 -1.13 -29.84
N SER A 202 -10.99 -1.68 -30.79
CA SER A 202 -11.27 -2.98 -31.40
C SER A 202 -9.95 -3.72 -31.65
N PRO A 203 -9.75 -4.94 -31.09
CA PRO A 203 -10.65 -5.68 -30.21
C PRO A 203 -10.71 -5.10 -28.77
N PRO A 204 -11.79 -5.38 -28.00
CA PRO A 204 -11.84 -5.02 -26.57
C PRO A 204 -10.83 -5.84 -25.76
N PRO A 205 -10.21 -5.26 -24.72
CA PRO A 205 -9.18 -5.94 -23.95
C PRO A 205 -9.79 -7.02 -23.04
N GLN A 206 -9.01 -8.05 -22.75
CA GLN A 206 -9.40 -9.13 -21.85
C GLN A 206 -9.24 -8.73 -20.38
N VAL A 207 -10.05 -9.35 -19.53
CA VAL A 207 -10.04 -9.17 -18.06
C VAL A 207 -9.45 -10.43 -17.43
N SER A 208 -8.37 -10.32 -16.67
CA SER A 208 -7.72 -11.46 -16.01
C SER A 208 -8.61 -12.06 -14.90
N ALA A 209 -8.49 -13.37 -14.67
CA ALA A 209 -9.22 -14.04 -13.58
C ALA A 209 -8.77 -13.55 -12.19
N ALA A 210 -7.48 -13.24 -12.04
CA ALA A 210 -6.91 -12.69 -10.80
C ALA A 210 -7.52 -11.32 -10.46
N LEU A 211 -7.72 -10.45 -11.45
CA LEU A 211 -8.42 -9.18 -11.28
C LEU A 211 -9.88 -9.38 -10.82
N VAL A 212 -10.62 -10.32 -11.42
CA VAL A 212 -12.00 -10.64 -10.99
C VAL A 212 -12.00 -11.07 -9.53
N LYS A 213 -11.11 -12.01 -9.16
CA LYS A 213 -10.98 -12.51 -7.78
C LYS A 213 -10.64 -11.38 -6.81
N ARG A 214 -9.76 -10.46 -7.21
CA ARG A 214 -9.39 -9.29 -6.40
C ARG A 214 -10.59 -8.37 -6.17
N LEU A 215 -11.31 -8.01 -7.23
CA LEU A 215 -12.47 -7.13 -7.13
C LEU A 215 -13.66 -7.78 -6.40
N GLN A 216 -13.78 -9.11 -6.40
CA GLN A 216 -14.79 -9.83 -5.59
C GLN A 216 -14.63 -9.62 -4.08
N THR A 217 -13.45 -9.21 -3.62
CA THR A 217 -13.21 -8.87 -2.21
C THR A 217 -13.71 -7.48 -1.82
N TYR A 218 -14.15 -6.67 -2.79
CA TYR A 218 -14.65 -5.32 -2.59
C TYR A 218 -16.19 -5.29 -2.54
N ASP A 219 -16.75 -4.42 -1.71
CA ASP A 219 -18.19 -4.37 -1.45
C ASP A 219 -19.00 -3.55 -2.45
N PHE A 220 -18.34 -2.67 -3.22
CA PHE A 220 -18.99 -1.76 -4.18
C PHE A 220 -20.18 -0.98 -3.59
N PRO A 221 -19.95 -0.02 -2.67
CA PRO A 221 -21.02 0.77 -2.08
C PRO A 221 -21.87 1.53 -3.13
N GLY A 222 -21.29 1.91 -4.28
CA GLY A 222 -22.02 2.51 -5.39
C GLY A 222 -22.51 1.49 -6.44
N ASN A 223 -22.46 0.20 -6.11
CA ASN A 223 -22.96 -0.92 -6.88
C ASN A 223 -22.52 -0.88 -8.37
N ILE A 224 -23.47 -0.93 -9.30
CA ILE A 224 -23.20 -1.03 -10.74
C ILE A 224 -22.71 0.31 -11.30
N ARG A 225 -23.19 1.43 -10.76
CA ARG A 225 -22.73 2.77 -11.15
C ARG A 225 -21.24 2.94 -10.87
N GLU A 226 -20.80 2.56 -9.68
CA GLU A 226 -19.38 2.58 -9.30
C GLU A 226 -18.55 1.65 -10.19
N LEU A 227 -19.03 0.43 -10.43
CA LEU A 227 -18.34 -0.53 -11.30
C LEU A 227 -18.16 0.02 -12.72
N SER A 228 -19.19 0.64 -13.29
CA SER A 228 -19.16 1.26 -14.61
C SER A 228 -18.14 2.41 -14.69
N GLN A 229 -18.09 3.27 -13.67
CA GLN A 229 -17.09 4.34 -13.57
C GLN A 229 -15.67 3.81 -13.43
N LEU A 230 -15.48 2.75 -12.63
CA LEU A 230 -14.21 2.06 -12.44
C LEU A 230 -13.70 1.44 -13.75
N ILE A 231 -14.59 0.84 -14.56
CA ILE A 231 -14.26 0.32 -15.90
C ILE A 231 -13.90 1.46 -16.88
N ASP A 232 -14.68 2.53 -16.93
CA ASP A 232 -14.39 3.68 -17.81
C ASP A 232 -13.01 4.28 -17.50
N ARG A 233 -12.71 4.48 -16.21
CA ARG A 233 -11.43 5.00 -15.75
C ARG A 233 -10.28 4.07 -16.12
N ALA A 234 -10.44 2.77 -15.89
CA ALA A 234 -9.43 1.76 -16.23
C ALA A 234 -9.09 1.75 -17.73
N LEU A 235 -10.11 1.84 -18.59
CA LEU A 235 -9.93 1.91 -20.04
C LEU A 235 -9.24 3.21 -20.45
N ARG A 236 -9.67 4.36 -19.93
CA ARG A 236 -9.01 5.65 -20.19
C ARG A 236 -7.56 5.68 -19.74
N GLN A 237 -7.24 5.05 -18.61
CA GLN A 237 -5.86 4.86 -18.14
C GLN A 237 -5.01 4.05 -19.11
N CYS A 238 -5.60 3.18 -19.91
CA CYS A 238 -4.90 2.34 -20.87
C CYS A 238 -5.04 2.84 -22.33
N ALA A 239 -5.61 4.04 -22.57
CA ALA A 239 -5.92 4.55 -23.91
C ALA A 239 -4.72 4.66 -24.86
N ALA A 240 -3.54 5.00 -24.32
CA ALA A 240 -2.31 5.11 -25.12
C ALA A 240 -1.70 3.74 -25.44
N SER A 241 -1.72 2.80 -24.49
CA SER A 241 -1.05 1.50 -24.64
C SER A 241 -1.93 0.40 -25.22
N ARG A 242 -3.26 0.56 -25.16
CA ARG A 242 -4.30 -0.39 -25.60
C ARG A 242 -3.90 -1.86 -25.40
N PRO A 243 -3.56 -2.26 -24.17
CA PRO A 243 -3.00 -3.58 -23.92
C PRO A 243 -4.06 -4.66 -24.19
N PRO A 244 -3.67 -5.84 -24.69
CA PRO A 244 -4.61 -6.94 -24.96
C PRO A 244 -5.27 -7.48 -23.69
N VAL A 245 -4.62 -7.33 -22.54
CA VAL A 245 -5.13 -7.67 -21.20
C VAL A 245 -5.02 -6.45 -20.31
N LEU A 246 -6.09 -6.07 -19.62
CA LEU A 246 -6.05 -4.95 -18.68
C LEU A 246 -5.18 -5.29 -17.46
N PRO A 247 -4.18 -4.45 -17.11
CA PRO A 247 -3.42 -4.62 -15.88
C PRO A 247 -4.34 -4.55 -14.66
N GLU A 248 -3.98 -5.18 -13.55
CA GLU A 248 -4.85 -5.12 -12.37
C GLU A 248 -4.79 -3.74 -11.72
N ASP A 249 -3.64 -3.08 -11.76
CA ASP A 249 -3.37 -1.81 -11.07
C ASP A 249 -4.20 -0.61 -11.58
N VAL A 250 -4.87 -0.74 -12.73
CA VAL A 250 -5.71 0.34 -13.26
C VAL A 250 -7.09 0.41 -12.61
N PHE A 251 -7.50 -0.63 -11.88
CA PHE A 251 -8.79 -0.69 -11.20
C PHE A 251 -8.68 -0.21 -9.75
N TRP A 252 -9.25 0.96 -9.45
CA TRP A 252 -9.07 1.63 -8.16
C TRP A 252 -10.36 1.53 -7.33
N THR A 253 -10.32 0.77 -6.26
CA THR A 253 -11.43 0.66 -5.29
C THR A 253 -11.11 1.47 -4.05
N GLU A 254 -12.04 2.31 -3.59
CA GLU A 254 -11.90 3.00 -2.30
C GLU A 254 -12.05 1.98 -1.17
N ARG A 255 -10.93 1.37 -0.75
CA ARG A 255 -10.93 0.60 0.50
C ARG A 255 -11.26 1.61 1.59
N ARG A 256 -12.42 1.44 2.25
CA ARG A 256 -12.90 2.28 3.36
C ARG A 256 -11.82 2.28 4.44
N GLN A 257 -10.84 3.18 4.32
CA GLN A 257 -9.81 3.37 5.33
C GLN A 257 -10.55 4.01 6.49
N GLN A 258 -10.91 3.21 7.49
CA GLN A 258 -11.39 3.71 8.78
C GLN A 258 -10.44 4.82 9.19
N VAL A 259 -10.98 6.05 9.26
CA VAL A 259 -10.23 7.26 9.53
C VAL A 259 -9.64 7.12 10.93
N ARG A 260 -8.42 6.59 11.02
CA ARG A 260 -7.56 6.77 12.18
C ARG A 260 -7.09 8.22 12.16
N ALA A 261 -6.87 8.80 13.33
CA ALA A 261 -6.31 10.14 13.49
C ALA A 261 -5.09 10.31 12.57
N ARG A 262 -5.27 11.08 11.50
CA ARG A 262 -4.24 11.39 10.51
C ARG A 262 -4.10 12.89 10.46
N PHE A 263 -2.87 13.36 10.55
CA PHE A 263 -2.56 14.78 10.51
C PHE A 263 -1.86 15.13 9.19
N GLU A 264 -2.43 16.06 8.41
CA GLU A 264 -1.84 16.45 7.12
C GLU A 264 -0.78 17.54 7.32
N LEU A 265 0.50 17.17 7.23
CA LEU A 265 1.64 18.05 7.53
C LEU A 265 1.65 19.31 6.63
N TRP A 266 1.35 19.15 5.35
CA TRP A 266 1.35 20.26 4.38
C TRP A 266 0.12 21.16 4.45
N ARG A 267 -0.93 20.73 5.15
CA ARG A 267 -2.08 21.60 5.45
C ARG A 267 -1.74 22.55 6.60
N TRP A 268 -0.96 22.07 7.57
CA TRP A 268 -0.47 22.87 8.69
C TRP A 268 0.61 23.88 8.30
N LYS A 269 1.61 23.47 7.49
CA LYS A 269 2.68 24.35 7.00
C LYS A 269 2.81 24.27 5.47
N PRO A 270 2.11 25.13 4.71
CA PRO A 270 2.13 25.08 3.25
C PRO A 270 3.48 25.46 2.63
N GLN A 271 4.32 26.25 3.32
CA GLN A 271 5.67 26.60 2.86
C GLN A 271 6.57 25.36 2.70
N LEU A 272 6.46 24.39 3.62
CA LEU A 272 7.21 23.12 3.55
C LEU A 272 6.90 22.36 2.27
N ARG A 273 5.65 22.43 1.78
CA ARG A 273 5.26 21.76 0.54
C ARG A 273 6.07 22.27 -0.65
N ASN A 274 6.25 23.58 -0.77
CA ASN A 274 6.95 24.18 -1.91
C ASN A 274 8.43 23.83 -1.87
N LEU A 275 9.06 23.91 -0.70
CA LEU A 275 10.45 23.50 -0.49
C LEU A 275 10.66 22.02 -0.82
N MET A 276 9.86 21.13 -0.23
CA MET A 276 9.97 19.69 -0.42
C MET A 276 9.65 19.24 -1.85
N ARG A 277 8.85 19.99 -2.61
CA ARG A 277 8.55 19.68 -4.03
C ARG A 277 9.64 20.20 -4.97
N SER A 278 10.56 21.05 -4.56
CA SER A 278 11.54 21.66 -5.48
C SER A 278 12.42 20.61 -6.17
N PRO A 279 12.32 20.43 -7.50
CA PRO A 279 13.16 19.46 -8.21
C PRO A 279 14.66 19.83 -8.15
N ARG A 280 14.97 21.13 -8.09
CA ARG A 280 16.34 21.63 -7.96
C ARG A 280 16.98 21.15 -6.65
N LEU A 281 16.26 21.26 -5.53
CA LEU A 281 16.75 20.80 -4.23
C LEU A 281 17.11 19.31 -4.25
N TRP A 282 16.19 18.48 -4.77
CA TRP A 282 16.41 17.04 -4.87
C TRP A 282 17.56 16.68 -5.80
N ASN A 283 17.63 17.31 -6.98
CA ASN A 283 18.67 17.02 -7.96
C ASN A 283 20.05 17.46 -7.46
N THR A 284 20.18 18.64 -6.84
CA THR A 284 21.44 19.13 -6.28
C THR A 284 21.92 18.26 -5.12
N LEU A 285 21.00 17.83 -4.24
CA LEU A 285 21.36 16.93 -3.14
C LEU A 285 21.84 15.56 -3.66
N LEU A 286 21.12 14.98 -4.63
CA LEU A 286 21.38 13.64 -5.16
C LEU A 286 22.62 13.57 -6.07
N PHE A 287 22.59 14.33 -7.17
CA PHE A 287 23.62 14.28 -8.21
C PHE A 287 24.81 15.17 -7.87
N GLY A 288 24.64 16.18 -7.01
CA GLY A 288 25.72 16.97 -6.46
C GLY A 288 26.31 16.29 -5.23
N VAL A 289 25.74 16.57 -4.05
CA VAL A 289 26.40 16.24 -2.77
C VAL A 289 26.58 14.74 -2.55
N VAL A 290 25.50 13.96 -2.58
CA VAL A 290 25.52 12.54 -2.21
C VAL A 290 26.46 11.72 -3.10
N SER A 291 26.44 11.98 -4.41
CA SER A 291 27.25 11.22 -5.38
C SER A 291 28.74 11.45 -5.18
N TRP A 292 29.15 12.70 -4.99
CA TRP A 292 30.55 13.05 -4.75
C TRP A 292 31.05 12.54 -3.41
N VAL A 293 30.24 12.69 -2.34
CA VAL A 293 30.59 12.12 -1.02
C VAL A 293 30.77 10.60 -1.11
N PHE A 294 29.93 9.89 -1.86
CA PHE A 294 30.07 8.44 -2.03
C PHE A 294 31.38 8.04 -2.72
N VAL A 295 31.80 8.78 -3.76
CA VAL A 295 33.09 8.55 -4.43
C VAL A 295 34.24 8.79 -3.46
N LEU A 296 34.21 9.90 -2.72
CA LEU A 296 35.25 10.24 -1.74
C LEU A 296 35.37 9.19 -0.64
N VAL A 297 34.25 8.69 -0.11
CA VAL A 297 34.26 7.62 0.90
C VAL A 297 34.86 6.33 0.35
N ASN A 298 34.54 5.93 -0.89
CA ASN A 298 35.15 4.73 -1.47
C ASN A 298 36.64 4.88 -1.70
N LEU A 299 37.08 6.04 -2.22
CA LEU A 299 38.51 6.32 -2.38
C LEU A 299 39.24 6.29 -1.03
N TRP A 300 38.62 6.82 0.02
CA TRP A 300 39.18 6.79 1.37
C TRP A 300 39.27 5.39 1.96
N LEU A 301 38.30 4.51 1.71
CA LEU A 301 38.35 3.11 2.14
C LEU A 301 39.42 2.29 1.40
N TRP A 302 39.72 2.63 0.13
CA TRP A 302 40.75 1.96 -0.67
C TRP A 302 42.16 2.47 -0.39
N LEU A 303 42.33 3.78 -0.31
CA LEU A 303 43.64 4.44 -0.21
C LEU A 303 44.07 4.70 1.24
N GLY A 304 43.11 4.71 2.17
CA GLY A 304 43.37 4.96 3.59
C GLY A 304 43.88 3.72 4.36
N PRO A 305 44.17 3.89 5.66
CA PRO A 305 44.53 2.78 6.55
C PRO A 305 43.49 1.67 6.51
N GLN A 306 43.91 0.41 6.61
CA GLN A 306 42.99 -0.72 6.42
C GLN A 306 42.28 -1.16 7.70
N ASP A 307 42.70 -0.64 8.84
CA ASP A 307 42.16 -0.93 10.16
C ASP A 307 41.16 0.14 10.64
N ARG A 308 40.25 -0.27 11.54
CA ARG A 308 39.20 0.59 12.10
C ARG A 308 39.71 1.71 13.00
N ALA A 309 40.85 1.51 13.66
CA ALA A 309 41.39 2.49 14.61
C ALA A 309 41.94 3.75 13.91
N HIS A 310 42.34 3.64 12.64
CA HIS A 310 42.92 4.74 11.87
C HIS A 310 42.11 5.13 10.62
N ASN A 311 41.04 4.41 10.29
CA ASN A 311 40.17 4.73 9.15
C ASN A 311 38.81 5.30 9.58
N GLY A 312 38.67 6.63 9.52
CA GLY A 312 37.41 7.30 9.83
C GLY A 312 36.26 6.94 8.89
N GLY A 313 36.55 6.42 7.69
CA GLY A 313 35.54 5.94 6.74
C GLY A 313 34.80 4.70 7.24
N LEU A 314 35.49 3.80 7.95
CA LEU A 314 34.87 2.67 8.64
C LEU A 314 33.94 3.17 9.76
N ASN A 315 34.39 4.13 10.58
CA ASN A 315 33.58 4.70 11.66
C ASN A 315 32.33 5.45 11.13
N LEU A 316 32.48 6.20 10.03
CA LEU A 316 31.35 6.89 9.40
C LEU A 316 30.27 5.90 8.91
N PHE A 317 30.68 4.79 8.30
CA PHE A 317 29.76 3.82 7.73
C PHE A 317 29.19 2.83 8.76
N TRP A 318 30.02 2.30 9.67
CA TRP A 318 29.60 1.26 10.62
C TRP A 318 29.09 1.84 11.94
N ALA A 319 29.77 2.84 12.51
CA ALA A 319 29.40 3.42 13.80
C ALA A 319 28.33 4.53 13.67
N TRP A 320 28.40 5.40 12.65
CA TRP A 320 27.49 6.55 12.55
C TRP A 320 26.21 6.29 11.74
N TRP A 321 26.35 5.68 10.56
CA TRP A 321 25.24 5.54 9.60
C TRP A 321 24.15 4.55 10.05
N TRP A 322 24.51 3.39 10.58
CA TRP A 322 23.55 2.36 11.02
C TRP A 322 22.61 2.82 12.14
N PRO A 323 23.10 3.42 13.25
CA PRO A 323 22.24 3.96 14.30
C PRO A 323 21.34 5.08 13.79
N LEU A 324 21.87 5.97 12.94
CA LEU A 324 21.11 7.08 12.36
C LEU A 324 19.93 6.58 11.52
N ILE A 325 20.17 5.59 10.66
CA ILE A 325 19.12 4.97 9.86
C ILE A 325 18.06 4.31 10.75
N LEU A 326 18.49 3.52 11.74
CA LEU A 326 17.56 2.80 12.62
C LEU A 326 16.72 3.74 13.48
N LEU A 327 17.32 4.81 14.01
CA LEU A 327 16.63 5.84 14.79
C LEU A 327 15.57 6.57 13.98
N THR A 328 15.82 6.79 12.69
CA THR A 328 14.94 7.59 11.82
C THR A 328 13.85 6.77 11.13
N TYR A 329 13.96 5.44 11.00
CA TYR A 329 12.92 4.62 10.36
C TYR A 329 11.51 4.81 10.93
N PRO A 330 11.27 4.80 12.26
CA PRO A 330 9.94 5.00 12.82
C PRO A 330 9.36 6.39 12.50
N LEU A 331 10.20 7.35 12.09
CA LEU A 331 9.78 8.70 11.75
C LEU A 331 9.52 8.83 10.24
N VAL A 332 10.51 8.50 9.41
CA VAL A 332 10.53 8.85 7.97
C VAL A 332 10.45 7.65 7.02
N GLY A 333 10.41 6.41 7.52
CA GLY A 333 10.29 5.21 6.69
C GLY A 333 11.45 5.05 5.71
N ARG A 334 11.18 4.78 4.43
CA ARG A 334 12.21 4.54 3.39
C ARG A 334 12.85 5.82 2.81
N LEU A 335 12.81 6.94 3.53
CA LEU A 335 13.33 8.22 3.03
C LEU A 335 14.80 8.10 2.56
N TRP A 336 15.64 7.31 3.23
CA TRP A 336 17.03 7.07 2.83
C TRP A 336 17.17 6.44 1.44
N CYS A 337 16.19 5.67 0.97
CA CYS A 337 16.18 5.13 -0.39
C CYS A 337 15.94 6.21 -1.45
N SER A 338 15.43 7.39 -1.07
CA SER A 338 15.32 8.52 -1.99
C SER A 338 16.68 9.17 -2.28
N PHE A 339 17.59 9.23 -1.30
CA PHE A 339 18.96 9.79 -1.41
C PHE A 339 20.06 8.73 -1.49
N CYS A 340 19.73 7.53 -1.95
CA CYS A 340 20.68 6.43 -1.99
C CYS A 340 21.72 6.61 -3.12
N PRO A 341 23.04 6.61 -2.83
CA PRO A 341 24.08 6.82 -3.85
C PRO A 341 24.11 5.72 -4.90
N PHE A 342 23.82 4.46 -4.52
CA PHE A 342 23.82 3.31 -5.42
C PHE A 342 22.89 3.52 -6.63
N MET A 343 21.72 4.11 -6.39
CA MET A 343 20.73 4.33 -7.42
C MET A 343 21.01 5.56 -8.28
N VAL A 344 21.75 6.54 -7.75
CA VAL A 344 22.14 7.71 -8.56
C VAL A 344 23.02 7.27 -9.72
N TRP A 345 24.00 6.41 -9.46
CA TRP A 345 24.86 5.84 -10.51
C TRP A 345 24.07 5.00 -11.52
N GLY A 346 23.10 4.20 -11.08
CA GLY A 346 22.22 3.49 -12.01
C GLY A 346 21.37 4.42 -12.89
N GLU A 347 20.90 5.56 -12.38
CA GLU A 347 20.18 6.56 -13.19
C GLU A 347 21.10 7.29 -14.18
N ILE A 348 22.32 7.64 -13.77
CA ILE A 348 23.33 8.23 -14.66
C ILE A 348 23.60 7.28 -15.83
N VAL A 349 23.91 6.02 -15.52
CA VAL A 349 24.19 4.99 -16.54
C VAL A 349 22.97 4.75 -17.43
N GLN A 350 21.76 4.68 -16.88
CA GLN A 350 20.55 4.49 -17.69
C GLN A 350 20.30 5.67 -18.65
N ARG A 351 20.59 6.91 -18.24
CA ARG A 351 20.50 8.08 -19.13
C ARG A 351 21.53 8.02 -20.25
N LEU A 352 22.78 7.68 -19.92
CA LEU A 352 23.86 7.52 -20.91
C LEU A 352 23.55 6.38 -21.90
N ALA A 353 23.09 5.23 -21.40
CA ALA A 353 22.72 4.09 -22.24
C ALA A 353 21.60 4.45 -23.23
N ARG A 354 20.59 5.22 -22.81
CA ARG A 354 19.53 5.70 -23.72
C ARG A 354 20.05 6.65 -24.80
N LEU A 355 21.04 7.49 -24.49
CA LEU A 355 21.70 8.34 -25.49
C LEU A 355 22.46 7.48 -26.52
N LEU A 356 22.96 6.33 -26.11
CA LEU A 356 23.60 5.32 -26.97
C LEU A 356 22.59 4.39 -27.67
N GLY A 357 21.29 4.67 -27.60
CA GLY A 357 20.24 3.89 -28.27
C GLY A 357 19.77 2.63 -27.51
N TRP A 358 20.28 2.37 -26.30
CA TRP A 358 19.85 1.23 -25.49
C TRP A 358 18.48 1.48 -24.85
N GLN A 359 17.54 0.54 -25.02
CA GLN A 359 16.21 0.61 -24.43
C GLN A 359 16.03 -0.49 -23.36
N PRO A 360 15.99 -0.12 -22.06
CA PRO A 360 15.75 -1.07 -20.99
C PRO A 360 14.39 -1.77 -21.12
N GLN A 361 14.30 -3.01 -20.64
CA GLN A 361 13.06 -3.78 -20.69
C GLN A 361 12.01 -3.26 -19.70
N ARG A 362 10.73 -3.43 -20.04
CA ARG A 362 9.64 -3.18 -19.11
C ARG A 362 9.62 -4.21 -17.99
N TRP A 363 8.98 -3.85 -16.87
CA TRP A 363 8.89 -4.74 -15.71
C TRP A 363 8.13 -6.02 -16.04
N PRO A 364 8.55 -7.17 -15.47
CA PRO A 364 7.82 -8.43 -15.59
C PRO A 364 6.39 -8.26 -15.03
N ARG A 365 5.40 -8.79 -15.77
CA ARG A 365 3.98 -8.70 -15.38
C ARG A 365 3.65 -9.78 -14.35
N GLY A 366 2.79 -9.44 -13.39
CA GLY A 366 2.28 -10.38 -12.38
C GLY A 366 2.83 -10.10 -10.98
N ASP A 367 2.61 -11.06 -10.08
CA ASP A 367 2.99 -10.99 -8.66
C ASP A 367 4.49 -11.29 -8.48
N SER A 368 5.33 -10.30 -8.79
CA SER A 368 6.79 -10.41 -8.67
C SER A 368 7.28 -10.54 -7.22
N ASP A 369 6.44 -10.21 -6.24
CA ASP A 369 6.81 -10.31 -4.83
C ASP A 369 7.03 -11.78 -4.39
N ARG A 370 6.49 -12.76 -5.12
CA ARG A 370 6.66 -14.20 -4.82
C ARG A 370 8.10 -14.66 -4.89
N TRP A 371 8.85 -14.20 -5.89
CA TRP A 371 10.27 -14.55 -6.07
C TRP A 371 11.18 -13.48 -5.49
N ALA A 372 10.77 -12.21 -5.54
CA ALA A 372 11.61 -11.11 -5.07
C ALA A 372 11.77 -11.10 -3.55
N ALA A 373 10.70 -11.33 -2.78
CA ALA A 373 10.79 -11.31 -1.32
C ALA A 373 11.77 -12.36 -0.74
N PRO A 374 11.76 -13.65 -1.14
CA PRO A 374 12.75 -14.60 -0.68
C PRO A 374 14.16 -14.28 -1.19
N LEU A 375 14.30 -13.75 -2.41
CA LEU A 375 15.59 -13.32 -2.95
C LEU A 375 16.19 -12.17 -2.13
N LEU A 376 15.38 -11.20 -1.71
CA LEU A 376 15.80 -10.11 -0.83
C LEU A 376 16.28 -10.64 0.53
N ALA A 377 15.57 -11.62 1.10
CA ALA A 377 15.97 -12.26 2.34
C ALA A 377 17.29 -13.04 2.20
N ALA A 378 17.43 -13.81 1.11
CA ALA A 378 18.67 -14.56 0.81
C ALA A 378 19.85 -13.63 0.53
N GLY A 379 19.64 -12.54 -0.22
CA GLY A 379 20.67 -11.54 -0.47
C GLY A 379 21.11 -10.83 0.82
N PHE A 380 20.19 -10.54 1.73
CA PHE A 380 20.53 -9.93 3.02
C PHE A 380 21.28 -10.92 3.92
N ALA A 381 20.85 -12.19 3.93
CA ALA A 381 21.55 -13.27 4.62
C ALA A 381 23.00 -13.44 4.12
N ALA A 382 23.21 -13.38 2.79
CA ALA A 382 24.54 -13.45 2.21
C ALA A 382 25.43 -12.27 2.62
N ILE A 383 24.87 -11.06 2.69
CA ILE A 383 25.60 -9.88 3.19
C ILE A 383 26.02 -10.09 4.65
N LEU A 384 25.10 -10.50 5.53
CA LEU A 384 25.40 -10.75 6.94
C LEU A 384 26.45 -11.86 7.14
N LEU A 385 26.37 -12.94 6.36
CA LEU A 385 27.37 -14.01 6.40
C LEU A 385 28.74 -13.52 5.95
N TRP A 386 28.79 -12.75 4.86
CA TRP A 386 30.05 -12.19 4.39
C TRP A 386 30.63 -11.21 5.42
N GLU A 387 29.79 -10.34 5.97
CA GLU A 387 30.14 -9.38 7.01
C GLU A 387 30.80 -10.05 8.22
N ALA A 388 30.14 -11.06 8.78
CA ALA A 388 30.63 -11.79 9.94
C ALA A 388 31.84 -12.68 9.63
N VAL A 389 31.82 -13.40 8.49
CA VAL A 389 32.90 -14.34 8.16
C VAL A 389 34.13 -13.64 7.64
N ALA A 390 34.04 -12.48 6.99
CA ALA A 390 35.22 -11.76 6.49
C ALA A 390 35.58 -10.53 7.32
N ASN A 391 34.94 -10.32 8.47
CA ASN A 391 35.20 -9.23 9.40
C ASN A 391 35.19 -7.84 8.70
N LEU A 392 34.15 -7.59 7.91
CA LEU A 392 34.04 -6.38 7.06
C LEU A 392 34.08 -5.09 7.88
N GLU A 393 33.50 -5.10 9.08
CA GLU A 393 33.47 -3.96 9.99
C GLU A 393 34.86 -3.40 10.33
N ASN A 394 35.89 -4.26 10.28
CA ASN A 394 37.25 -3.93 10.67
C ASN A 394 38.22 -3.84 9.47
N THR A 395 37.74 -4.08 8.25
CA THR A 395 38.57 -4.12 7.03
C THR A 395 38.05 -3.13 5.98
N ALA A 396 38.80 -2.06 5.72
CA ALA A 396 38.34 -0.93 4.91
C ALA A 396 38.06 -1.28 3.43
N TRP A 397 39.00 -1.95 2.75
CA TRP A 397 38.82 -2.29 1.33
C TRP A 397 37.65 -3.26 1.10
N LEU A 398 37.45 -4.24 1.99
CA LEU A 398 36.32 -5.18 1.94
C LEU A 398 34.99 -4.45 2.09
N SER A 399 34.91 -3.48 3.01
CA SER A 399 33.74 -2.61 3.15
C SER A 399 33.46 -1.84 1.85
N SER A 400 34.48 -1.31 1.17
CA SER A 400 34.28 -0.68 -0.15
C SER A 400 33.84 -1.67 -1.23
N CYS A 401 34.40 -2.89 -1.27
CA CYS A 401 33.96 -3.93 -2.20
C CYS A 401 32.47 -4.24 -2.05
N LEU A 402 31.95 -4.30 -0.82
CA LEU A 402 30.51 -4.46 -0.58
C LEU A 402 29.70 -3.29 -1.17
N LEU A 403 30.11 -2.04 -0.94
CA LEU A 403 29.44 -0.85 -1.49
C LEU A 403 29.45 -0.84 -3.03
N LEU A 404 30.59 -1.18 -3.64
CA LEU A 404 30.74 -1.25 -5.08
C LEU A 404 29.95 -2.40 -5.69
N LEU A 405 29.87 -3.56 -5.01
CA LEU A 405 29.07 -4.70 -5.44
C LEU A 405 27.56 -4.35 -5.48
N ILE A 406 27.05 -3.69 -4.44
CA ILE A 406 25.66 -3.23 -4.40
C ILE A 406 25.41 -2.17 -5.49
N THR A 407 26.39 -1.28 -5.73
CA THR A 407 26.33 -0.27 -6.81
C THR A 407 26.30 -0.94 -8.19
N ALA A 408 27.14 -1.95 -8.41
CA ALA A 408 27.16 -2.72 -9.65
C ALA A 408 25.82 -3.40 -9.90
N GLY A 409 25.22 -4.02 -8.87
CA GLY A 409 23.87 -4.60 -8.95
C GLY A 409 22.80 -3.57 -9.34
N ALA A 410 22.87 -2.36 -8.76
CA ALA A 410 21.97 -1.26 -9.12
C ALA A 410 22.15 -0.81 -10.59
N VAL A 411 23.39 -0.67 -11.05
CA VAL A 411 23.73 -0.30 -12.44
C VAL A 411 23.24 -1.36 -13.42
N VAL A 412 23.54 -2.63 -13.18
CA VAL A 412 23.07 -3.76 -14.01
C VAL A 412 21.54 -3.78 -14.06
N GLY A 413 20.88 -3.61 -12.92
CA GLY A 413 19.42 -3.52 -12.86
C GLY A 413 18.85 -2.36 -13.66
N SER A 414 19.52 -1.20 -13.69
CA SER A 414 19.14 -0.02 -14.47
C SER A 414 19.39 -0.15 -15.98
N LEU A 415 20.38 -0.94 -16.38
CA LEU A 415 20.60 -1.30 -17.78
C LEU A 415 19.56 -2.32 -18.26
N ALA A 416 19.22 -3.30 -17.42
CA ALA A 416 18.27 -4.35 -17.76
C ALA A 416 16.81 -3.87 -17.81
N PHE A 417 16.38 -3.08 -16.83
CA PHE A 417 14.96 -2.71 -16.65
C PHE A 417 14.74 -1.20 -16.55
N GLU A 418 13.57 -0.74 -17.03
CA GLU A 418 13.14 0.64 -16.87
C GLU A 418 12.97 1.02 -15.39
N LYS A 419 13.10 2.32 -15.07
CA LYS A 419 12.89 2.86 -13.71
C LYS A 419 13.82 2.21 -12.67
N ARG A 420 13.47 2.26 -11.38
CA ARG A 420 14.26 1.71 -10.26
C ARG A 420 13.81 0.29 -9.88
N PHE A 421 13.93 -0.65 -10.82
CA PHE A 421 13.57 -2.06 -10.60
C PHE A 421 14.35 -2.68 -9.43
N TRP A 422 15.67 -2.44 -9.39
CA TRP A 422 16.56 -2.91 -8.34
C TRP A 422 16.08 -2.54 -6.93
N CYS A 423 15.71 -1.27 -6.70
CA CYS A 423 15.26 -0.78 -5.38
C CYS A 423 13.99 -1.45 -4.86
N ARG A 424 13.17 -2.03 -5.74
CA ARG A 424 11.92 -2.68 -5.38
C ARG A 424 12.08 -4.18 -5.16
N TYR A 425 12.83 -4.87 -6.02
CA TYR A 425 12.80 -6.33 -6.08
C TYR A 425 14.14 -7.01 -5.78
N LEU A 426 15.27 -6.30 -5.83
CA LEU A 426 16.59 -6.94 -5.75
C LEU A 426 17.50 -6.39 -4.66
N CYS A 427 17.32 -5.12 -4.25
CA CYS A 427 18.15 -4.46 -3.24
C CYS A 427 17.88 -5.00 -1.83
N PRO A 428 18.79 -5.78 -1.20
CA PRO A 428 18.51 -6.41 0.10
C PRO A 428 18.31 -5.38 1.22
N VAL A 429 19.16 -4.34 1.27
CA VAL A 429 19.02 -3.20 2.17
C VAL A 429 17.70 -2.47 1.91
N GLY A 430 17.30 -2.34 0.65
CA GLY A 430 15.99 -1.84 0.27
C GLY A 430 14.86 -2.66 0.89
N GLY A 431 14.94 -3.99 0.86
CA GLY A 431 13.99 -4.90 1.49
C GLY A 431 13.83 -4.63 2.99
N MET A 432 14.94 -4.56 3.72
CA MET A 432 14.95 -4.22 5.15
C MET A 432 14.33 -2.84 5.40
N ASN A 433 14.73 -1.81 4.64
CA ASN A 433 14.16 -0.46 4.75
C ASN A 433 12.64 -0.49 4.54
N GLY A 434 12.17 -1.28 3.56
CA GLY A 434 10.74 -1.41 3.26
C GLY A 434 9.95 -2.11 4.35
N LEU A 435 10.55 -3.10 4.99
CA LEU A 435 9.97 -3.80 6.14
C LEU A 435 9.80 -2.84 7.33
N PHE A 436 10.86 -2.15 7.76
CA PHE A 436 10.79 -1.21 8.89
C PHE A 436 9.95 0.03 8.60
N ALA A 437 9.82 0.45 7.34
CA ALA A 437 8.97 1.58 6.99
C ALA A 437 7.47 1.37 7.29
N LYS A 438 7.02 0.12 7.51
CA LYS A 438 5.66 -0.16 8.01
C LYS A 438 5.45 0.37 9.43
N LEU A 439 6.51 0.56 10.21
CA LEU A 439 6.48 1.17 11.55
C LEU A 439 6.36 2.71 11.49
N ALA A 440 6.68 3.32 10.34
CA ALA A 440 6.84 4.77 10.23
C ALA A 440 5.56 5.58 10.53
N ILE A 441 5.75 6.71 11.20
CA ILE A 441 4.73 7.72 11.54
C ILE A 441 4.39 8.60 10.34
N SER A 442 5.33 8.86 9.43
CA SER A 442 5.04 9.59 8.19
C SER A 442 4.59 8.66 7.07
N GLU A 443 3.64 9.11 6.26
CA GLU A 443 3.21 8.44 5.04
C GLU A 443 2.96 9.44 3.91
N LEU A 444 3.20 9.02 2.67
CA LEU A 444 2.81 9.75 1.47
C LEU A 444 1.60 9.04 0.86
N ARG A 445 0.46 9.73 0.76
CA ARG A 445 -0.79 9.15 0.25
C ARG A 445 -1.49 10.13 -0.68
N ALA A 446 -2.22 9.59 -1.65
CA ALA A 446 -3.11 10.39 -2.49
C ALA A 446 -4.55 10.36 -1.93
N GLN A 447 -5.29 11.45 -2.14
CA GLN A 447 -6.73 11.49 -1.90
C GLN A 447 -7.44 10.71 -3.01
N ILE A 448 -7.99 9.54 -2.68
CA ILE A 448 -8.60 8.64 -3.67
C ILE A 448 -9.77 9.32 -4.38
N GLY A 449 -10.61 10.08 -3.67
CA GLY A 449 -11.71 10.84 -4.28
C GLY A 449 -11.27 11.82 -5.37
N THR A 450 -10.23 12.62 -5.13
CA THR A 450 -9.68 13.55 -6.14
C THR A 450 -9.04 12.80 -7.30
N CYS A 451 -8.31 11.72 -6.99
CA CYS A 451 -7.72 10.86 -8.01
C CYS A 451 -8.81 10.20 -8.88
N SER A 452 -9.90 9.73 -8.29
CA SER A 452 -10.95 8.97 -8.97
C SER A 452 -11.93 9.87 -9.74
N GLY A 453 -12.18 11.08 -9.24
CA GLY A 453 -13.16 12.02 -9.78
C GLY A 453 -12.61 13.10 -10.70
N SER A 454 -11.35 13.55 -10.52
CA SER A 454 -10.81 14.72 -11.23
C SER A 454 -9.58 14.42 -12.09
N CYS A 455 -8.80 13.38 -11.77
CA CYS A 455 -7.53 13.10 -12.45
C CYS A 455 -7.71 12.28 -13.73
N THR A 456 -7.15 12.77 -14.85
CA THR A 456 -7.18 12.11 -16.16
C THR A 456 -5.79 11.72 -16.68
N SER A 457 -4.73 12.43 -16.30
CA SER A 457 -3.37 12.23 -16.84
C SER A 457 -2.57 11.13 -16.14
N PHE A 458 -2.78 10.95 -14.84
CA PHE A 458 -2.04 9.97 -14.02
C PHE A 458 -0.51 10.17 -14.09
N ALA A 459 -0.06 11.42 -14.28
CA ALA A 459 1.35 11.80 -14.43
C ALA A 459 2.21 11.36 -13.22
N CYS A 460 1.62 11.28 -12.02
CA CYS A 460 2.28 10.82 -10.81
C CYS A 460 2.85 9.38 -10.88
N PHE A 461 2.29 8.53 -11.74
CA PHE A 461 2.75 7.17 -11.96
C PHE A 461 3.42 6.99 -13.32
N LYS A 462 2.80 7.51 -14.39
CA LYS A 462 3.27 7.33 -15.76
C LYS A 462 4.41 8.25 -16.15
N GLY A 463 4.48 9.42 -15.53
CA GLY A 463 5.22 10.55 -16.08
C GLY A 463 4.43 11.24 -17.18
N GLY A 464 4.85 12.43 -17.53
CA GLY A 464 4.18 13.29 -18.49
C GLY A 464 4.73 14.72 -18.49
N PRO A 465 4.25 15.55 -19.42
CA PRO A 465 4.56 16.99 -19.44
C PRO A 465 3.99 17.68 -18.19
N ALA A 466 4.41 18.93 -17.98
CA ALA A 466 3.84 19.76 -16.92
C ALA A 466 2.34 20.01 -17.21
N GLU A 467 1.50 19.86 -16.19
CA GLU A 467 0.05 20.01 -16.27
C GLU A 467 -0.47 20.59 -14.95
N GLY A 468 -1.29 21.64 -15.00
CA GLY A 468 -1.75 22.34 -13.81
C GLY A 468 -0.58 22.84 -12.96
N GLU A 469 -0.56 22.47 -11.67
CA GLU A 469 0.58 22.75 -10.77
C GLU A 469 1.67 21.64 -10.78
N GLY A 470 1.52 20.62 -11.63
CA GLY A 470 2.43 19.50 -11.75
C GLY A 470 3.60 19.81 -12.68
N TYR A 471 4.82 19.43 -12.27
CA TYR A 471 6.03 19.55 -13.10
C TYR A 471 6.13 18.39 -14.10
N ALA A 472 6.92 18.59 -15.16
CA ALA A 472 7.31 17.51 -16.06
C ALA A 472 8.15 16.47 -15.30
N THR A 473 7.75 15.20 -15.33
CA THR A 473 8.43 14.11 -14.63
C THR A 473 8.36 12.81 -15.41
N ALA A 474 9.24 11.85 -15.07
CA ALA A 474 9.16 10.47 -15.55
C ALA A 474 8.20 9.58 -14.71
N GLY A 475 7.39 10.20 -13.83
CA GLY A 475 6.49 9.49 -12.92
C GLY A 475 7.20 8.82 -11.74
N CYS A 476 6.48 7.98 -11.00
CA CYS A 476 7.04 7.32 -9.82
C CYS A 476 8.23 6.41 -10.20
N PRO A 477 9.42 6.62 -9.61
CA PRO A 477 10.64 5.92 -9.99
C PRO A 477 10.65 4.45 -9.56
N VAL A 478 9.81 4.05 -8.60
CA VAL A 478 9.64 2.64 -8.17
C VAL A 478 8.33 2.03 -8.69
N GLY A 479 7.70 2.67 -9.68
CA GLY A 479 6.52 2.12 -10.35
C GLY A 479 5.33 1.91 -9.41
N THR A 480 5.15 2.77 -8.42
CA THR A 480 4.04 2.68 -7.47
C THR A 480 3.12 3.88 -7.59
N HIS A 481 1.82 3.65 -7.78
CA HIS A 481 0.84 4.72 -7.83
C HIS A 481 0.42 5.14 -6.41
N PRO A 482 0.46 6.43 -6.04
CA PRO A 482 0.26 6.88 -4.66
C PRO A 482 -1.15 6.61 -4.10
N ALA A 483 -2.16 6.47 -4.96
CA ALA A 483 -3.52 6.08 -4.54
C ALA A 483 -3.66 4.57 -4.21
N HIS A 484 -2.71 3.74 -4.66
CA HIS A 484 -2.72 2.28 -4.43
C HIS A 484 -1.79 1.82 -3.31
N LEU A 485 -1.08 2.76 -2.67
CA LEU A 485 -0.21 2.45 -1.54
C LEU A 485 -1.07 1.98 -0.35
N ALA A 486 -1.05 0.67 -0.11
CA ALA A 486 -1.63 0.07 1.08
C ALA A 486 -0.74 0.31 2.32
N ASP A 487 0.57 0.24 2.13
CA ASP A 487 1.58 0.44 3.16
C ASP A 487 2.77 1.28 2.64
N ASN A 488 3.72 1.57 3.52
CA ASN A 488 4.94 2.31 3.19
C ASN A 488 6.05 1.46 2.58
N ARG A 489 5.86 0.14 2.38
CA ARG A 489 6.91 -0.75 1.89
C ARG A 489 7.42 -0.34 0.52
N ASN A 490 6.52 0.03 -0.39
CA ASN A 490 6.88 0.31 -1.79
C ASN A 490 7.07 1.80 -2.08
N CYS A 491 6.98 2.67 -1.07
CA CYS A 491 7.18 4.11 -1.23
C CYS A 491 8.56 4.51 -0.71
N VAL A 492 9.44 4.98 -1.59
CA VAL A 492 10.78 5.49 -1.20
C VAL A 492 10.78 6.96 -0.79
N LEU A 493 9.61 7.59 -0.66
CA LEU A 493 9.42 8.99 -0.24
C LEU A 493 10.22 10.04 -1.07
N CYS A 494 10.48 9.75 -2.35
CA CYS A 494 11.16 10.67 -3.28
C CYS A 494 10.33 11.89 -3.74
N LEU A 495 9.05 11.94 -3.37
CA LEU A 495 8.09 13.02 -3.69
C LEU A 495 7.84 13.30 -5.18
N THR A 496 8.38 12.52 -6.12
CA THR A 496 8.14 12.70 -7.56
C THR A 496 6.65 12.66 -7.92
N CYS A 497 5.88 11.79 -7.26
CA CYS A 497 4.44 11.74 -7.47
C CYS A 497 3.70 13.01 -6.97
N ALA A 498 4.24 13.71 -5.97
CA ALA A 498 3.72 15.00 -5.50
C ALA A 498 4.19 16.15 -6.39
N GLN A 499 5.38 16.05 -6.99
CA GLN A 499 5.86 16.98 -8.01
C GLN A 499 5.00 16.92 -9.27
N ALA A 500 4.60 15.71 -9.69
CA ALA A 500 3.86 15.46 -10.92
C ALA A 500 2.34 15.64 -10.84
N CYS A 501 1.75 15.76 -9.64
CA CYS A 501 0.29 15.78 -9.49
C CYS A 501 -0.31 17.14 -9.89
N PRO A 502 -1.26 17.20 -10.85
CA PRO A 502 -1.90 18.45 -11.27
C PRO A 502 -2.98 18.95 -10.30
N HIS A 503 -3.49 18.09 -9.40
CA HIS A 503 -4.68 18.35 -8.58
C HIS A 503 -4.41 18.39 -7.06
N ARG A 504 -3.16 18.58 -6.62
CA ARG A 504 -2.78 18.62 -5.19
C ARG A 504 -3.22 17.40 -4.36
N SER A 505 -3.47 16.27 -5.00
CA SER A 505 -4.06 15.09 -4.34
C SER A 505 -3.06 14.34 -3.46
N VAL A 506 -1.76 14.37 -3.80
CA VAL A 506 -0.70 13.69 -3.03
C VAL A 506 -0.26 14.58 -1.88
N THR A 507 -0.35 14.08 -0.65
CA THR A 507 0.05 14.79 0.57
C THR A 507 0.89 13.92 1.50
N VAL A 508 1.76 14.56 2.30
CA VAL A 508 2.46 13.93 3.43
C VAL A 508 1.57 14.01 4.66
N ARG A 509 1.31 12.86 5.27
CA ARG A 509 0.46 12.70 6.46
C ARG A 509 1.25 12.05 7.59
N LEU A 510 0.95 12.44 8.82
CA LEU A 510 1.37 11.74 10.03
C LEU A 510 0.25 10.81 10.48
N ARG A 511 0.62 9.62 10.92
CA ARG A 511 -0.27 8.54 11.39
C ARG A 511 0.32 7.90 12.64
N PRO A 512 -0.48 7.17 13.45
CA PRO A 512 0.05 6.41 14.57
C PRO A 512 1.13 5.41 14.12
N PRO A 513 2.14 5.12 14.96
CA PRO A 513 3.18 4.17 14.63
C PRO A 513 2.59 2.79 14.31
N ALA A 514 3.24 2.07 13.40
CA ALA A 514 2.83 0.74 12.93
C ALA A 514 1.36 0.67 12.41
N ALA A 515 0.82 1.77 11.87
CA ALA A 515 -0.56 1.80 11.37
C ALA A 515 -0.79 0.90 10.15
N ASP A 516 0.26 0.55 9.39
CA ASP A 516 0.22 -0.38 8.26
C ASP A 516 0.04 -1.84 8.68
N LEU A 517 0.37 -2.17 9.94
CA LEU A 517 0.26 -3.53 10.48
C LEU A 517 -1.16 -3.73 11.04
N GLN A 518 -1.98 -4.42 10.26
CA GLN A 518 -3.40 -4.65 10.52
C GLN A 518 -3.74 -6.13 10.28
N ARG A 519 -4.82 -6.64 10.87
CA ARG A 519 -5.20 -8.05 10.70
C ARG A 519 -5.58 -8.44 9.28
N SER A 520 -6.14 -7.48 8.54
CA SER A 520 -6.55 -7.61 7.15
C SER A 520 -5.40 -7.36 6.17
N MET A 521 -4.16 -7.17 6.66
CA MET A 521 -2.99 -7.08 5.80
C MET A 521 -2.77 -8.40 5.06
N ASP A 522 -2.19 -8.30 3.86
CA ASP A 522 -1.86 -9.43 3.01
C ASP A 522 -0.40 -9.27 2.58
N PRO A 523 0.57 -9.69 3.42
CA PRO A 523 1.98 -9.51 3.12
C PRO A 523 2.46 -10.60 2.14
N PRO A 524 3.50 -10.32 1.34
CA PRO A 524 4.20 -11.34 0.58
C PRO A 524 4.73 -12.44 1.50
N ALA A 525 4.68 -13.67 1.02
CA ALA A 525 5.15 -14.84 1.76
C ALA A 525 6.63 -14.73 2.19
N GLY A 526 7.50 -14.12 1.36
CA GLY A 526 8.94 -14.02 1.64
C GLY A 526 9.35 -12.94 2.64
N GLU A 527 8.49 -11.95 2.97
CA GLU A 527 8.84 -10.90 3.94
C GLU A 527 9.04 -11.46 5.36
N ALA A 528 8.31 -12.52 5.72
CA ALA A 528 8.50 -13.23 6.99
C ALA A 528 9.91 -13.83 7.11
N GLY A 529 10.46 -14.33 6.00
CA GLY A 529 11.83 -14.83 5.95
C GLY A 529 12.85 -13.73 6.25
N LEU A 530 12.64 -12.51 5.73
CA LEU A 530 13.51 -11.38 6.02
C LEU A 530 13.49 -10.97 7.50
N ILE A 531 12.33 -11.01 8.18
CA ILE A 531 12.25 -10.78 9.64
C ILE A 531 13.14 -11.78 10.39
N LEU A 532 13.09 -13.05 10.01
CA LEU A 532 13.88 -14.12 10.63
C LEU A 532 15.38 -13.98 10.35
N VAL A 533 15.75 -13.59 9.12
CA VAL A 533 17.16 -13.31 8.74
C VAL A 533 17.72 -12.14 9.56
N LEU A 534 16.95 -11.05 9.73
CA LEU A 534 17.37 -9.91 10.53
C LEU A 534 17.53 -10.28 12.03
N ALA A 535 16.62 -11.10 12.56
CA ALA A 535 16.79 -11.65 13.90
C ALA A 535 18.03 -12.57 13.99
N GLY A 536 18.31 -13.34 12.94
CA GLY A 536 19.49 -14.20 12.85
C GLY A 536 20.78 -13.39 12.80
N GLY A 537 20.75 -12.19 12.20
CA GLY A 537 21.86 -11.24 12.26
C GLY A 537 22.25 -10.90 13.69
N LEU A 538 21.29 -10.67 14.60
CA LEU A 538 21.59 -10.45 16.01
C LEU A 538 22.26 -11.67 16.66
N CYS A 539 21.81 -12.88 16.33
CA CYS A 539 22.45 -14.11 16.81
C CYS A 539 23.87 -14.28 16.25
N LEU A 540 24.09 -13.89 15.00
CA LEU A 540 25.38 -13.96 14.32
C LEU A 540 26.42 -13.04 14.98
N HIS A 541 26.05 -11.77 15.26
CA HIS A 541 26.96 -10.81 15.89
C HIS A 541 27.31 -11.16 17.34
N HIS A 542 26.43 -11.90 18.04
CA HIS A 542 26.62 -12.29 19.45
C HIS A 542 26.78 -13.79 19.62
N TRP A 543 27.27 -14.48 18.59
CA TRP A 543 27.37 -15.94 18.54
C TRP A 543 28.21 -16.53 19.69
N GLU A 544 29.36 -15.93 19.97
CA GLU A 544 30.26 -16.38 21.04
C GLU A 544 29.58 -16.37 22.42
N ARG A 545 28.74 -15.36 22.65
CA ARG A 545 27.99 -15.25 23.90
C ARG A 545 26.85 -16.27 23.98
N LEU A 546 26.22 -16.60 22.85
CA LEU A 546 25.23 -17.67 22.76
C LEU A 546 25.85 -19.04 23.05
N LEU A 547 27.07 -19.29 22.57
CA LEU A 547 27.81 -20.52 22.89
C LEU A 547 28.08 -20.66 24.39
N GLY A 548 28.33 -19.55 25.10
CA GLY A 548 28.50 -19.53 26.55
C GLY A 548 27.30 -20.03 27.36
N TRP A 549 26.11 -20.14 26.75
CA TRP A 549 24.87 -20.63 27.38
C TRP A 549 24.67 -22.15 27.27
N LEU A 550 25.43 -22.86 26.43
CA LEU A 550 25.33 -24.32 26.31
C LEU A 550 25.72 -24.99 27.64
N PRO A 551 24.94 -25.96 28.15
CA PRO A 551 25.15 -26.56 29.47
C PRO A 551 26.46 -27.35 29.49
N GLY A 552 27.49 -26.77 30.11
CA GLY A 552 28.87 -27.26 30.11
C GLY A 552 29.79 -26.12 29.70
N LYS A 553 30.23 -25.35 30.69
CA LYS A 553 30.94 -24.08 30.51
C LYS A 553 32.01 -24.20 29.41
N VAL A 554 31.93 -23.34 28.41
CA VAL A 554 32.97 -23.08 27.41
C VAL A 554 34.32 -22.69 28.05
N THR A 555 34.39 -22.42 29.36
CA THR A 555 35.67 -22.38 30.09
C THR A 555 36.40 -23.74 30.14
N ALA A 556 35.74 -24.85 29.79
CA ALA A 556 36.37 -26.15 29.56
C ALA A 556 36.94 -26.33 28.12
N LEU A 557 36.65 -25.40 27.19
CA LEU A 557 37.37 -25.35 25.89
C LEU A 557 38.86 -25.01 26.08
N ALA A 558 39.23 -24.37 27.19
CA ALA A 558 40.60 -24.05 27.53
C ALA A 558 41.30 -25.18 28.32
N SER A 559 40.57 -26.08 28.99
CA SER A 559 41.14 -27.12 29.85
C SER A 559 41.13 -28.54 29.26
N GLY A 560 40.68 -28.71 28.02
CA GLY A 560 40.96 -29.91 27.24
C GLY A 560 40.40 -31.23 27.79
N HIS A 561 39.40 -31.23 28.67
CA HIS A 561 38.86 -32.46 29.25
C HIS A 561 37.35 -32.59 29.04
N GLY A 562 36.97 -33.58 28.22
CA GLY A 562 35.68 -34.28 28.34
C GLY A 562 34.50 -33.80 27.49
N TRP A 563 34.70 -32.95 26.48
CA TRP A 563 33.60 -32.46 25.62
C TRP A 563 33.75 -32.89 24.14
N PRO A 564 32.66 -33.27 23.43
CA PRO A 564 32.70 -33.66 22.00
C PRO A 564 33.27 -32.58 21.05
N ALA A 565 33.40 -31.32 21.49
CA ALA A 565 34.06 -30.25 20.73
C ALA A 565 35.58 -30.41 20.61
N THR A 566 36.23 -31.04 21.59
CA THR A 566 37.68 -31.34 21.51
C THR A 566 37.92 -32.48 20.51
N ALA A 567 37.06 -33.49 20.50
CA ALA A 567 37.04 -34.55 19.49
C ALA A 567 36.70 -34.00 18.10
N PHE A 568 35.64 -33.18 17.96
CA PHE A 568 35.25 -32.56 16.70
C PHE A 568 36.32 -31.61 16.13
N ALA A 569 36.95 -30.78 16.98
CA ALA A 569 38.05 -29.92 16.56
C ALA A 569 39.30 -30.74 16.20
N GLY A 570 39.58 -31.81 16.96
CA GLY A 570 40.66 -32.76 16.71
C GLY A 570 40.48 -33.54 15.39
N ASP A 571 39.27 -34.00 15.08
CA ASP A 571 38.91 -34.68 13.82
C ASP A 571 39.10 -33.75 12.61
N LEU A 572 38.98 -32.43 12.82
CA LEU A 572 39.22 -31.39 11.80
C LEU A 572 40.65 -30.85 11.80
N GLY A 573 41.52 -31.30 12.72
CA GLY A 573 42.90 -30.81 12.86
C GLY A 573 43.00 -29.33 13.30
N LEU A 574 41.98 -28.81 14.00
CA LEU A 574 41.87 -27.42 14.41
C LEU A 574 41.97 -27.25 15.92
N GLN A 575 42.44 -26.09 16.35
CA GLN A 575 42.29 -25.71 17.76
C GLN A 575 40.82 -25.41 18.06
N VAL A 576 40.38 -25.70 19.28
CA VAL A 576 38.96 -25.58 19.63
C VAL A 576 38.46 -24.14 19.47
N HIS A 577 39.27 -23.11 19.73
CA HIS A 577 38.87 -21.72 19.46
C HIS A 577 38.64 -21.44 17.96
N GLN A 578 39.47 -22.01 17.08
CA GLN A 578 39.35 -21.88 15.61
C GLN A 578 38.17 -22.67 15.06
N ALA A 579 37.78 -23.75 15.74
CA ALA A 579 36.65 -24.57 15.34
C ALA A 579 35.29 -23.89 15.59
N PHE A 580 35.23 -22.88 16.47
CA PHE A 580 33.98 -22.19 16.85
C PHE A 580 34.00 -20.66 16.62
N SER A 581 35.12 -20.09 16.18
CA SER A 581 35.26 -18.68 15.82
C SER A 581 34.62 -18.38 14.46
N LEU A 582 34.03 -17.18 14.34
CA LEU A 582 33.54 -16.66 13.06
C LEU A 582 34.65 -15.97 12.25
N ASN A 583 35.71 -15.51 12.93
CA ASN A 583 36.75 -14.66 12.35
C ASN A 583 38.10 -15.38 12.15
N GLU A 584 38.30 -16.50 12.84
CA GLU A 584 39.57 -17.24 12.84
C GLU A 584 39.38 -18.67 12.34
N GLY A 585 40.41 -19.24 11.72
CA GLY A 585 40.37 -20.60 11.18
C GLY A 585 39.87 -20.72 9.73
N PRO A 586 39.72 -21.95 9.21
CA PRO A 586 39.35 -22.22 7.83
C PRO A 586 37.95 -21.71 7.47
N LEU A 587 37.74 -21.39 6.20
CA LEU A 587 36.50 -20.77 5.70
C LEU A 587 35.26 -21.67 5.88
N LEU A 588 35.38 -22.98 5.66
CA LEU A 588 34.23 -23.88 5.67
C LEU A 588 33.57 -24.02 7.06
N PRO A 589 34.30 -24.25 8.17
CA PRO A 589 33.75 -24.20 9.53
C PRO A 589 33.09 -22.85 9.87
N ARG A 590 33.73 -21.73 9.51
CA ARG A 590 33.20 -20.38 9.75
C ARG A 590 31.87 -20.16 9.04
N LEU A 591 31.77 -20.58 7.77
CA LEU A 591 30.51 -20.52 7.00
C LEU A 591 29.44 -21.43 7.60
N ALA A 592 29.77 -22.64 8.03
CA ALA A 592 28.81 -23.56 8.63
C ALA A 592 28.22 -22.98 9.93
N ILE A 593 29.07 -22.42 10.78
CA ILE A 593 28.68 -21.78 12.04
C ILE A 593 27.86 -20.51 11.77
N GLY A 594 28.31 -19.66 10.85
CA GLY A 594 27.58 -18.47 10.46
C GLY A 594 26.17 -18.81 9.95
N CYS A 595 26.05 -19.85 9.11
CA CYS A 595 24.76 -20.35 8.63
C CYS A 595 23.89 -20.87 9.77
N LEU A 596 24.47 -21.59 10.74
CA LEU A 596 23.74 -22.10 11.90
C LEU A 596 23.22 -20.94 12.79
N ALA A 597 24.08 -19.97 13.10
CA ALA A 597 23.73 -18.80 13.89
C ALA A 597 22.61 -18.00 13.23
N LEU A 598 22.69 -17.81 11.90
CA LEU A 598 21.68 -17.10 11.13
C LEU A 598 20.34 -17.86 11.04
N ALA A 599 20.38 -19.19 10.96
CA ALA A 599 19.20 -20.05 10.88
C ALA A 599 18.49 -20.27 12.22
N LEU A 600 19.15 -19.98 13.36
CA LEU A 600 18.65 -20.26 14.71
C LEU A 600 17.24 -19.68 14.96
N PRO A 601 16.94 -18.38 14.68
CA PRO A 601 15.59 -17.85 14.89
C PRO A 601 14.52 -18.48 14.00
N ALA A 602 14.88 -18.88 12.77
CA ALA A 602 13.97 -19.57 11.88
C ALA A 602 13.63 -20.97 12.42
N GLY A 603 14.62 -21.70 12.94
CA GLY A 603 14.41 -22.98 13.61
C GLY A 603 13.50 -22.86 14.84
N LEU A 604 13.80 -21.90 15.72
CA LEU A 604 12.97 -21.61 16.91
C LEU A 604 11.53 -21.23 16.53
N TRP A 605 11.36 -20.42 15.48
CA TRP A 605 10.04 -20.05 14.98
C TRP A 605 9.26 -21.24 14.43
N LEU A 606 9.90 -22.16 13.69
CA LEU A 606 9.25 -23.37 13.18
C LEU A 606 8.75 -24.27 14.32
N VAL A 607 9.57 -24.47 15.36
CA VAL A 607 9.18 -25.22 16.56
C VAL A 607 8.02 -24.54 17.28
N ALA A 608 8.13 -23.24 17.54
CA ALA A 608 7.10 -22.45 18.22
C ALA A 608 5.78 -22.43 17.42
N ARG A 609 5.85 -22.29 16.09
CA ARG A 609 4.69 -22.34 15.19
C ARG A 609 3.99 -23.70 15.27
N ASN A 610 4.75 -24.79 15.23
CA ASN A 610 4.17 -26.14 15.30
C ASN A 610 3.52 -26.41 16.67
N ALA A 611 4.15 -25.97 17.75
CA ALA A 611 3.57 -26.03 19.10
C ALA A 611 2.29 -25.19 19.19
N ALA A 612 2.30 -23.95 18.70
CA ALA A 612 1.13 -23.06 18.68
C ALA A 612 -0.02 -23.61 17.83
N ALA A 613 0.28 -24.26 16.70
CA ALA A 613 -0.74 -24.89 15.86
C ALA A 613 -1.45 -26.06 16.57
N ARG A 614 -0.74 -26.77 17.46
CA ARG A 614 -1.31 -27.85 18.29
C ARG A 614 -2.13 -27.30 19.47
N LEU A 615 -1.65 -26.24 20.13
CA LEU A 615 -2.26 -25.69 21.34
C LEU A 615 -3.42 -24.72 21.06
N LEU A 616 -3.41 -24.02 19.92
CA LEU A 616 -4.37 -22.95 19.58
C LEU A 616 -4.83 -23.05 18.11
N PRO A 617 -5.49 -24.16 17.70
CA PRO A 617 -5.86 -24.39 16.30
C PRO A 617 -6.84 -23.33 15.78
N GLY A 618 -6.51 -22.74 14.62
CA GLY A 618 -7.38 -21.81 13.89
C GLY A 618 -7.55 -20.40 14.50
N ARG A 619 -6.99 -20.12 15.68
CA ARG A 619 -7.17 -18.83 16.37
C ARG A 619 -6.22 -17.73 15.89
N VAL A 620 -5.01 -18.08 15.44
CA VAL A 620 -3.97 -17.10 15.09
C VAL A 620 -3.28 -17.46 13.78
N ARG A 621 -3.10 -16.47 12.89
CA ARG A 621 -2.24 -16.64 11.71
C ARG A 621 -0.78 -16.50 12.15
N PRO A 622 0.08 -17.53 12.03
CA PRO A 622 1.41 -17.52 12.65
C PRO A 622 2.33 -16.44 12.09
N TRP A 623 2.15 -16.06 10.82
CA TRP A 623 2.93 -14.98 10.21
C TRP A 623 2.59 -13.60 10.81
N LEU A 624 1.34 -13.36 11.28
CA LEU A 624 0.99 -12.09 11.93
C LEU A 624 1.78 -11.87 13.23
N LEU A 625 2.15 -12.95 13.91
CA LEU A 625 2.97 -12.89 15.12
C LEU A 625 4.39 -12.38 14.82
N LEU A 626 4.98 -12.78 13.69
CA LEU A 626 6.29 -12.25 13.27
C LEU A 626 6.25 -10.75 13.03
N TYR A 627 5.21 -10.23 12.35
CA TYR A 627 5.03 -8.78 12.19
C TYR A 627 4.78 -8.07 13.51
N ALA A 628 4.16 -8.75 14.49
CA ALA A 628 3.96 -8.19 15.81
C ALA A 628 5.27 -7.97 16.58
N LEU A 629 6.30 -8.78 16.30
CA LEU A 629 7.65 -8.67 16.87
C LEU A 629 8.54 -7.65 16.14
N LEU A 630 8.07 -7.07 15.03
CA LEU A 630 8.88 -6.12 14.25
C LEU A 630 9.38 -4.90 15.05
N PRO A 631 8.59 -4.28 15.96
CA PRO A 631 9.09 -3.22 16.83
C PRO A 631 10.18 -3.71 17.80
N LEU A 632 10.07 -4.93 18.33
CA LEU A 632 11.10 -5.49 19.21
C LEU A 632 12.39 -5.76 18.44
N LEU A 633 12.28 -6.35 17.25
CA LEU A 633 13.43 -6.56 16.36
C LEU A 633 14.14 -5.23 16.04
N TRP A 634 13.36 -4.19 15.72
CA TRP A 634 13.89 -2.83 15.52
C TRP A 634 14.64 -2.33 16.78
N GLY A 635 14.04 -2.48 17.97
CA GLY A 635 14.64 -2.03 19.22
C GLY A 635 15.93 -2.78 19.57
N LEU A 636 16.00 -4.08 19.28
CA LEU A 636 17.21 -4.89 19.45
C LEU A 636 18.31 -4.48 18.46
N MET A 637 17.99 -4.33 17.18
CA MET A 637 18.96 -3.85 16.19
C MET A 637 19.47 -2.44 16.53
N LEU A 638 18.58 -1.55 16.94
CA LEU A 638 18.97 -0.21 17.39
C LEU A 638 19.91 -0.30 18.61
N ALA A 639 19.57 -1.11 19.62
CA ALA A 639 20.42 -1.26 20.81
C ALA A 639 21.81 -1.82 20.48
N HIS A 640 21.92 -2.75 19.52
CA HIS A 640 23.21 -3.26 19.07
C HIS A 640 24.06 -2.16 18.43
N HIS A 641 23.55 -1.48 17.39
CA HIS A 641 24.34 -0.49 16.67
C HIS A 641 24.53 0.81 17.45
N LEU A 642 23.57 1.19 18.33
CA LEU A 642 23.66 2.41 19.14
C LEU A 642 24.87 2.39 20.07
N ALA A 643 25.26 1.20 20.58
CA ALA A 643 26.47 1.09 21.39
C ALA A 643 27.73 1.47 20.61
N LEU A 644 27.89 0.94 19.39
CA LEU A 644 28.99 1.30 18.50
C LEU A 644 28.96 2.81 18.16
N GLY A 645 27.80 3.34 17.81
CA GLY A 645 27.67 4.76 17.46
C GLY A 645 27.92 5.73 18.60
N MET A 646 27.54 5.38 19.83
CA MET A 646 27.78 6.23 21.01
C MET A 646 29.21 6.10 21.54
N ALA A 647 29.87 4.96 21.35
CA ALA A 647 31.27 4.75 21.73
C ALA A 647 32.24 5.37 20.72
N GLU A 648 31.99 5.20 19.42
CA GLU A 648 32.96 5.52 18.36
C GLU A 648 32.51 6.64 17.42
N GLY A 649 31.23 7.00 17.39
CA GLY A 649 30.69 7.94 16.40
C GLY A 649 31.25 9.36 16.50
N GLY A 650 31.68 9.79 17.70
CA GLY A 650 32.38 11.07 17.89
C GLY A 650 33.87 11.02 17.57
N LEU A 651 34.40 9.86 17.16
CA LEU A 651 35.82 9.66 16.84
C LEU A 651 36.12 9.77 15.35
N VAL A 652 35.11 10.00 14.49
CA VAL A 652 35.31 10.06 13.02
C VAL A 652 36.38 11.09 12.65
N LEU A 653 36.29 12.33 13.13
CA LEU A 653 37.27 13.38 12.82
C LEU A 653 38.67 13.10 13.38
N PRO A 654 38.86 12.79 14.68
CA PRO A 654 40.20 12.53 15.22
C PRO A 654 40.85 11.30 14.61
N VAL A 655 40.09 10.22 14.34
CA VAL A 655 40.61 9.03 13.65
C VAL A 655 41.03 9.34 12.21
N SER A 656 40.27 10.19 11.51
CA SER A 656 40.62 10.63 10.15
C SER A 656 41.90 11.47 10.11
N ALA A 657 42.17 12.21 11.18
CA ALA A 657 43.34 13.07 11.29
C ALA A 657 44.60 12.32 11.77
N ALA A 658 44.45 11.18 12.46
CA ALA A 658 45.56 10.44 13.05
C ALA A 658 46.66 10.03 12.04
N PRO A 659 46.36 9.54 10.82
CA PRO A 659 47.39 9.22 9.83
C PRO A 659 48.17 10.45 9.34
N LEU A 660 47.49 11.61 9.25
CA LEU A 660 48.10 12.87 8.83
C LEU A 660 49.02 13.45 9.92
N LEU A 661 48.74 13.13 11.18
CA LEU A 661 49.56 13.49 12.34
C LEU A 661 50.80 12.59 12.50
N ALA A 662 50.79 11.39 11.91
CA ALA A 662 51.85 10.40 12.07
C ALA A 662 52.99 10.52 11.03
N GLU A 663 52.84 11.32 9.97
CA GLU A 663 53.90 11.50 8.96
C GLU A 663 54.96 12.54 9.41
N PRO A 664 56.24 12.16 9.54
CA PRO A 664 57.31 13.06 10.01
C PRO A 664 57.86 14.01 8.92
N ARG A 665 57.18 14.17 7.77
CA ARG A 665 57.72 14.89 6.59
C ARG A 665 57.21 16.32 6.39
N LEU A 666 56.33 16.82 7.24
CA LEU A 666 55.91 18.22 7.15
C LEU A 666 56.91 19.07 7.96
N GLY A 667 57.78 19.78 7.24
CA GLY A 667 58.75 20.73 7.79
C GLY A 667 58.11 21.84 8.64
N GLU A 668 58.95 22.66 9.26
CA GLU A 668 58.76 23.60 10.39
C GLU A 668 57.45 24.44 10.47
N GLY A 669 56.57 24.46 9.45
CA GLY A 669 55.20 24.97 9.52
C GLY A 669 54.12 23.97 10.03
N ALA A 670 54.46 22.69 10.20
CA ALA A 670 53.54 21.61 10.58
C ALA A 670 53.01 21.67 12.02
N GLY A 671 53.71 22.37 12.93
CA GLY A 671 53.31 22.46 14.33
C GLY A 671 51.93 23.09 14.54
N SER A 672 51.54 24.04 13.68
CA SER A 672 50.24 24.71 13.75
C SER A 672 49.09 23.81 13.28
N LEU A 673 49.25 23.10 12.16
CA LEU A 673 48.25 22.19 11.62
C LEU A 673 48.11 20.95 12.50
N ALA A 674 49.22 20.40 13.00
CA ALA A 674 49.20 19.28 13.93
C ALA A 674 48.52 19.64 15.25
N ALA A 675 48.73 20.85 15.79
CA ALA A 675 48.02 21.34 16.98
C ALA A 675 46.51 21.49 16.74
N VAL A 676 46.09 21.97 15.57
CA VAL A 676 44.67 22.06 15.18
C VAL A 676 44.03 20.68 15.04
N LEU A 677 44.71 19.74 14.40
CA LEU A 677 44.23 18.37 14.20
C LEU A 677 44.21 17.56 15.51
N ALA A 678 45.17 17.78 16.41
CA ALA A 678 45.19 17.19 17.75
C ALA A 678 44.11 17.77 18.68
N GLY A 679 43.65 19.00 18.44
CA GLY A 679 42.55 19.64 19.15
C GLY A 679 41.16 19.30 18.63
N LEU A 680 41.03 18.35 17.69
CA LEU A 680 39.72 17.96 17.17
C LEU A 680 38.86 17.36 18.29
N PRO A 681 37.57 17.74 18.36
CA PRO A 681 36.69 17.25 19.41
C PRO A 681 36.47 15.74 19.26
N ALA A 682 36.74 15.00 20.33
CA ALA A 682 36.46 13.59 20.47
C ALA A 682 35.39 13.40 21.55
N TRP A 683 34.30 12.71 21.22
CA TRP A 683 33.24 12.40 22.18
C TRP A 683 32.92 10.92 22.14
N ALA A 684 32.96 10.28 23.30
CA ALA A 684 32.47 8.93 23.52
C ALA A 684 31.52 8.97 24.72
N ALA A 685 30.38 8.29 24.61
CA ALA A 685 29.44 8.22 25.72
C ALA A 685 29.95 7.26 26.79
N ASP A 686 29.64 7.58 28.05
CA ASP A 686 29.91 6.69 29.17
C ASP A 686 29.21 5.32 29.00
N PRO A 687 29.86 4.18 29.32
CA PRO A 687 29.27 2.85 29.19
C PRO A 687 27.92 2.67 29.90
N HIS A 688 27.69 3.36 31.03
CA HIS A 688 26.40 3.34 31.73
C HIS A 688 25.30 4.03 30.93
N VAL A 689 25.63 5.14 30.25
CA VAL A 689 24.69 5.85 29.37
C VAL A 689 24.35 4.98 28.16
N ILE A 690 25.36 4.31 27.58
CA ILE A 690 25.15 3.35 26.49
C ILE A 690 24.20 2.23 26.93
N SER A 691 24.48 1.60 28.07
CA SER A 691 23.66 0.52 28.64
C SER A 691 22.22 0.98 28.93
N PHE A 692 22.03 2.21 29.42
CA PHE A 692 20.72 2.82 29.60
C PHE A 692 19.98 2.97 28.26
N CYS A 693 20.61 3.57 27.25
CA CYS A 693 20.02 3.78 25.93
C CYS A 693 19.70 2.46 25.19
N GLN A 694 20.53 1.42 25.36
CA GLN A 694 20.23 0.07 24.88
C GLN A 694 18.96 -0.47 25.54
N THR A 695 18.86 -0.38 26.86
CA THR A 695 17.69 -0.85 27.62
C THR A 695 16.43 -0.10 27.23
N LEU A 696 16.52 1.22 27.06
CA LEU A 696 15.41 2.06 26.59
C LEU A 696 14.94 1.65 25.20
N SER A 697 15.86 1.41 24.27
CA SER A 697 15.55 0.99 22.89
C SER A 697 14.81 -0.34 22.85
N VAL A 698 15.27 -1.33 23.63
CA VAL A 698 14.59 -2.63 23.77
C VAL A 698 13.22 -2.46 24.45
N GLY A 699 13.13 -1.63 25.49
CA GLY A 699 11.87 -1.34 26.19
C GLY A 699 10.81 -0.73 25.27
N LEU A 700 11.19 0.25 24.46
CA LEU A 700 10.31 0.84 23.44
C LEU A 700 9.85 -0.20 22.41
N GLY A 701 10.76 -1.05 21.95
CA GLY A 701 10.44 -2.16 21.04
C GLY A 701 9.49 -3.19 21.63
N LEU A 702 9.67 -3.54 22.92
CA LEU A 702 8.78 -4.43 23.67
C LEU A 702 7.38 -3.84 23.81
N ILE A 703 7.27 -2.59 24.27
CA ILE A 703 5.97 -1.89 24.42
C ILE A 703 5.26 -1.84 23.06
N GLY A 704 5.97 -1.43 22.01
CA GLY A 704 5.43 -1.39 20.65
C GLY A 704 4.90 -2.74 20.18
N SER A 705 5.63 -3.83 20.45
CA SER A 705 5.25 -5.19 20.06
C SER A 705 4.03 -5.69 20.84
N VAL A 706 3.96 -5.44 22.16
CA VAL A 706 2.81 -5.83 23.00
C VAL A 706 1.54 -5.08 22.59
N VAL A 707 1.65 -3.78 22.29
CA VAL A 707 0.54 -2.97 21.77
C VAL A 707 0.06 -3.50 20.42
N LEU A 708 0.99 -3.86 19.54
CA LEU A 708 0.66 -4.40 18.22
C LEU A 708 0.04 -5.80 18.32
N LEU A 709 0.55 -6.68 19.18
CA LEU A 709 -0.05 -7.97 19.49
C LEU A 709 -1.50 -7.82 19.92
N ARG A 710 -1.79 -6.88 20.84
CA ARG A 710 -3.17 -6.59 21.26
C ARG A 710 -4.04 -6.21 20.07
N ARG A 711 -3.56 -5.29 19.23
CA ARG A 711 -4.26 -4.86 18.01
C ARG A 711 -4.51 -6.03 17.05
N LEU A 712 -3.56 -6.93 16.87
CA LEU A 712 -3.66 -8.06 15.94
C LEU A 712 -4.50 -9.23 16.48
N LEU A 713 -4.60 -9.41 17.80
CA LEU A 713 -5.22 -10.59 18.42
C LEU A 713 -6.59 -10.38 19.11
N LEU A 714 -7.10 -9.16 19.34
CA LEU A 714 -8.46 -8.98 19.91
C LEU A 714 -9.54 -9.80 19.15
N PRO A 715 -10.53 -10.41 19.81
CA PRO A 715 -10.79 -10.36 21.25
C PRO A 715 -10.08 -11.46 22.07
N ASP A 716 -9.19 -12.27 21.49
CA ASP A 716 -8.58 -13.42 22.19
C ASP A 716 -7.52 -12.98 23.23
N ARG A 717 -7.97 -12.79 24.47
CA ARG A 717 -7.13 -12.33 25.59
C ARG A 717 -6.08 -13.37 26.00
N ILE A 718 -6.38 -14.67 25.92
CA ILE A 718 -5.45 -15.73 26.34
C ILE A 718 -4.28 -15.79 25.36
N SER A 719 -4.58 -15.83 24.06
CA SER A 719 -3.53 -15.78 23.03
C SER A 719 -2.70 -14.50 23.15
N TRP A 720 -3.32 -13.36 23.45
CA TRP A 720 -2.57 -12.12 23.69
C TRP A 720 -1.62 -12.23 24.89
N LEU A 721 -2.06 -12.74 26.04
CA LEU A 721 -1.22 -12.88 27.24
C LEU A 721 -0.03 -13.81 26.99
N LEU A 722 -0.26 -14.99 26.41
CA LEU A 722 0.81 -15.95 26.11
C LEU A 722 1.86 -15.37 25.17
N GLN A 723 1.42 -14.66 24.13
CA GLN A 723 2.32 -14.03 23.16
C GLN A 723 3.03 -12.80 23.76
N ALA A 724 2.39 -12.04 24.65
CA ALA A 724 3.02 -10.95 25.37
C ALA A 724 4.11 -11.46 26.33
N CYS A 725 3.86 -12.54 27.08
CA CYS A 725 4.87 -13.21 27.90
C CYS A 725 6.05 -13.71 27.06
N SER A 726 5.76 -14.34 25.91
CA SER A 726 6.82 -14.78 24.98
C SER A 726 7.65 -13.60 24.46
N THR A 727 7.01 -12.47 24.16
CA THR A 727 7.69 -11.24 23.71
C THR A 727 8.55 -10.64 24.81
N LEU A 728 8.10 -10.68 26.07
CA LEU A 728 8.88 -10.25 27.23
C LEU A 728 10.13 -11.11 27.41
N ILE A 729 10.01 -12.43 27.30
CA ILE A 729 11.14 -13.37 27.37
C ILE A 729 12.15 -13.07 26.26
N LEU A 730 11.69 -12.88 25.02
CA LEU A 730 12.55 -12.53 23.89
C LEU A 730 13.25 -11.18 24.10
N ALA A 731 12.57 -10.19 24.66
CA ALA A 731 13.15 -8.89 24.96
C ALA A 731 14.23 -8.99 26.05
N ALA A 732 13.98 -9.76 27.12
CA ALA A 732 14.94 -9.99 28.18
C ALA A 732 16.18 -10.76 27.67
N ALA A 733 15.97 -11.83 26.89
CA ALA A 733 17.05 -12.61 26.28
C ALA A 733 17.88 -11.76 25.31
N GLY A 734 17.23 -10.96 24.46
CA GLY A 734 17.92 -10.05 23.55
C GLY A 734 18.69 -8.95 24.30
N ARG A 735 18.12 -8.39 25.38
CA ARG A 735 18.84 -7.40 26.21
C ARG A 735 20.06 -8.00 26.89
N TRP A 736 19.95 -9.23 27.40
CA TRP A 736 21.09 -9.97 27.96
C TRP A 736 22.18 -10.17 26.89
N LEU A 737 21.78 -10.57 25.69
CA LEU A 737 22.69 -10.81 24.56
C LEU A 737 23.54 -9.57 24.23
N MET A 738 22.96 -8.37 24.35
CA MET A 738 23.61 -7.10 24.01
C MET A 738 24.30 -6.36 25.17
N GLY A 739 24.21 -6.85 26.41
CA GLY A 739 24.78 -6.13 27.56
C GLY A 739 26.31 -6.06 27.50
N ALA A 740 26.93 -4.97 27.93
CA ALA A 740 28.38 -5.02 28.19
C ALA A 740 28.64 -6.13 29.24
N GLY A 741 29.57 -7.05 28.93
CA GLY A 741 30.05 -8.06 29.88
C GLY A 741 30.95 -7.42 30.92
#